data_AF-W7RTB6-F1
#
_entry.id   AF-W7RTB6-F1
#
_cell.length_a   1.000
_cell.length_b   1.000
_cell.length_c   1.000
_cell.angle_alpha   90.00
_cell.angle_beta   90.00
_cell.angle_gamma   90.00
#
_symmetry.space_group_name_H-M   'P 1'
#
loop_
_entity.id
_entity.type
_entity.pdbx_description
1 polymer ?
#
loop_
_entity_poly.entity_id
_entity_poly.type
_entity_poly.pdbx_seq_one_letter_code
_entity_poly.pdbx_strand_id
1 'polypeptide(L)'
;MVTVLIAILLPFVCAALIPLLYRRLRHITHLGWFVFSVPFILFLLLTRYIPQIAGGKTFIHTYEWIPSFNINITTYLDGLSMIFGLLITGVGSLVILYSIFYLSTKESLHHFYCYLLLFMGAMLGVVFSDNLMVLYTFWELTSVSSFLLIAFWHHRKASRAGAKKAMMITVFGGLSMLAGFLMLYVAADTFSIRDIVAHVGVIRDHALFTPALILILLGAFTKSAQFPFHIWLPDAMEAPTPVSAYLHSATMVKAGIYLVARFSPVFGGEAIWFWLVSVIGLVTLFWGSFNAVRQTDLKALLAFSTVSQLGLIMSLFGLGSVGHYYGYTKDSIVYTQASFAALFHLINHSTFKGALFMMVGIVDHEVGTRDIRRLGGLMSLMPITFTIAVIGSFSMAGLPPFNGFLSKEMFFAAVLAIRDVEAFSIADLGLFFPLVAWVASIFTFVYSLILISRTFLGKLQPEKMDRKPHEAPLGMLLSPIVLCLLVVGIFFFPNVLGHYILEPAMASIYPTFPTTYELTPHISAWHGINAELLMTLGVIVLGFILFKTLKSWKPVYRIFSQKYTFNTYYNRMIEISESGSEKLTRKYMTGNLTHYFVYIYVFFVALIAGYFIWSDAMTFNFDMDSTIESYELILVFVMVFAAVWMIFAKGRVTAMLLNGVLGYSIAFFFVIFRAPDLALTQLVVESVTTALFLLCFKYLPDLMPEAPRKRVQWSKAMISIFVGATVTMVGLAVVHYEQFEPVSSYFNDAYELAGGSNIVNTILGDFRAFDTMLEVVVLLIAGLGVYTLTKLKPRKEEADYEN
;
A
#
# COMPACT_ATOMS: atom_id res chain seq x y z
N MET A 1 -30.42 -13.96 -15.53
CA MET A 1 -29.02 -13.72 -15.93
C MET A 1 -28.19 -13.64 -14.66
N VAL A 2 -27.13 -14.44 -14.50
CA VAL A 2 -26.21 -14.26 -13.37
C VAL A 2 -25.47 -12.95 -13.65
N THR A 3 -25.69 -11.93 -12.83
CA THR A 3 -24.99 -10.65 -12.99
C THR A 3 -23.50 -10.86 -12.71
N VAL A 4 -22.62 -10.20 -13.46
CA VAL A 4 -21.14 -10.25 -13.27
C VAL A 4 -20.77 -9.93 -11.81
N LEU A 5 -21.59 -9.12 -11.14
CA LEU A 5 -21.53 -8.85 -9.70
C LEU A 5 -21.53 -10.13 -8.84
N ILE A 6 -22.34 -11.15 -9.17
CA ILE A 6 -22.35 -12.43 -8.46
C ILE A 6 -20.99 -13.14 -8.59
N ALA A 7 -20.33 -13.01 -9.73
CA ALA A 7 -19.00 -13.60 -9.92
C ALA A 7 -17.94 -12.99 -8.97
N ILE A 8 -18.08 -11.70 -8.67
CA ILE A 8 -17.23 -10.99 -7.70
C ILE A 8 -17.60 -11.38 -6.26
N LEU A 9 -18.89 -11.45 -5.94
CA LEU A 9 -19.38 -11.67 -4.57
C LEU A 9 -19.25 -13.13 -4.10
N LEU A 10 -19.38 -14.11 -5.00
CA LEU A 10 -19.39 -15.53 -4.64
C LEU A 10 -18.12 -15.97 -3.87
N PRO A 11 -16.88 -15.63 -4.29
CA PRO A 11 -15.69 -15.94 -3.51
C PRO A 11 -15.71 -15.33 -2.10
N PHE A 12 -16.22 -14.09 -1.92
CA PHE A 12 -16.30 -13.44 -0.62
C PHE A 12 -17.31 -14.13 0.30
N VAL A 13 -18.50 -14.45 -0.22
CA VAL A 13 -19.53 -15.18 0.54
C VAL A 13 -18.99 -16.55 0.95
N CYS A 14 -18.37 -17.29 0.02
CA CYS A 14 -17.77 -18.58 0.34
C CYS A 14 -16.62 -18.46 1.36
N ALA A 15 -15.78 -17.43 1.27
CA ALA A 15 -14.72 -17.17 2.24
C ALA A 15 -15.29 -16.93 3.66
N ALA A 16 -16.37 -16.16 3.78
CA ALA A 16 -17.06 -15.92 5.05
C ALA A 16 -17.70 -17.18 5.64
N LEU A 17 -18.15 -18.12 4.78
CA LEU A 17 -18.74 -19.38 5.21
C LEU A 17 -17.70 -20.44 5.63
N ILE A 18 -16.44 -20.34 5.20
CA ILE A 18 -15.39 -21.33 5.50
C ILE A 18 -15.22 -21.59 7.02
N PRO A 19 -15.09 -20.56 7.90
CA PRO A 19 -14.92 -20.80 9.33
C PRO A 19 -16.09 -21.56 9.98
N LEU A 20 -17.32 -21.30 9.52
CA LEU A 20 -18.53 -21.97 9.98
C LEU A 20 -18.58 -23.43 9.50
N LEU A 21 -18.29 -23.64 8.22
CA LEU A 21 -18.33 -24.96 7.59
C LEU A 21 -17.16 -25.86 8.01
N TYR A 22 -16.00 -25.29 8.34
CA TYR A 22 -14.80 -26.05 8.71
C TYR A 22 -15.03 -27.01 9.88
N ARG A 23 -15.77 -26.58 10.92
CA ARG A 23 -16.07 -27.42 12.09
C ARG A 23 -16.87 -28.68 11.72
N ARG A 24 -17.75 -28.59 10.72
CA ARG A 24 -18.63 -29.68 10.28
C ARG A 24 -17.99 -30.52 9.17
N LEU A 25 -17.34 -29.88 8.20
CA LEU A 25 -16.79 -30.54 7.01
C LEU A 25 -15.46 -31.27 7.26
N ARG A 26 -14.67 -30.86 8.27
CA ARG A 26 -13.38 -31.52 8.58
C ARG A 26 -13.50 -33.03 8.85
N HIS A 27 -14.70 -33.48 9.25
CA HIS A 27 -14.98 -34.88 9.57
C HIS A 27 -15.45 -35.70 8.36
N ILE A 28 -15.83 -35.05 7.26
CA ILE A 28 -16.48 -35.69 6.10
C ILE A 28 -15.55 -35.71 4.88
N THR A 29 -14.90 -34.58 4.57
CA THR A 29 -14.06 -34.43 3.37
C THR A 29 -13.00 -33.34 3.54
N HIS A 30 -11.95 -33.37 2.73
CA HIS A 30 -10.99 -32.26 2.64
C HIS A 30 -11.69 -30.97 2.21
N LEU A 31 -11.56 -29.89 2.99
CA LEU A 31 -12.22 -28.59 2.77
C LEU A 31 -11.98 -28.03 1.36
N GLY A 32 -10.82 -28.31 0.77
CA GLY A 32 -10.47 -27.83 -0.56
C GLY A 32 -11.40 -28.32 -1.69
N TRP A 33 -12.12 -29.44 -1.56
CA TRP A 33 -13.09 -29.87 -2.57
C TRP A 33 -14.31 -28.95 -2.65
N PHE A 34 -14.79 -28.47 -1.50
CA PHE A 34 -15.82 -27.44 -1.46
C PHE A 34 -15.32 -26.15 -2.12
N VAL A 35 -14.10 -25.73 -1.75
CA VAL A 35 -13.49 -24.50 -2.28
C VAL A 35 -13.22 -24.59 -3.78
N PHE A 36 -12.87 -25.76 -4.30
CA PHE A 36 -12.65 -26.03 -5.73
C PHE A 36 -13.89 -25.76 -6.57
N SER A 37 -15.08 -26.08 -6.04
CA SER A 37 -16.34 -25.87 -6.77
C SER A 37 -16.58 -24.41 -7.16
N VAL A 38 -16.12 -23.46 -6.33
CA VAL A 38 -16.32 -22.02 -6.53
C VAL A 38 -15.68 -21.51 -7.83
N PRO A 39 -14.35 -21.52 -8.01
CA PRO A 39 -13.72 -21.08 -9.26
C PRO A 39 -14.10 -21.94 -10.46
N PHE A 40 -14.34 -23.24 -10.26
CA PHE A 40 -14.72 -24.12 -11.36
C PHE A 40 -16.09 -23.74 -11.93
N ILE A 41 -17.08 -23.48 -11.08
CA ILE A 41 -18.39 -22.98 -11.51
C ILE A 41 -18.26 -21.60 -12.16
N LEU A 42 -17.48 -20.69 -11.56
CA LEU A 42 -17.27 -19.35 -12.14
C LEU A 42 -16.60 -19.42 -13.51
N PHE A 43 -15.61 -20.30 -13.70
CA PHE A 43 -14.97 -20.54 -14.98
C PHE A 43 -16.00 -21.03 -16.02
N LEU A 44 -16.80 -22.04 -15.68
CA LEU A 44 -17.86 -22.53 -16.57
C LEU A 44 -18.90 -21.45 -16.90
N LEU A 45 -19.28 -20.61 -15.94
CA LEU A 45 -20.19 -19.49 -16.18
C LEU A 45 -19.58 -18.47 -17.14
N LEU A 46 -18.33 -18.07 -16.94
CA LEU A 46 -17.63 -17.15 -17.83
C LEU A 46 -17.51 -17.72 -19.24
N THR A 47 -17.17 -19.01 -19.40
CA THR A 47 -17.04 -19.62 -20.74
C THR A 47 -18.33 -19.53 -21.59
N ARG A 48 -19.52 -19.46 -20.96
CA ARG A 48 -20.79 -19.27 -21.67
C ARG A 48 -20.93 -17.89 -22.32
N TYR A 49 -20.21 -16.88 -21.83
CA TYR A 49 -20.20 -15.54 -22.42
C TYR A 49 -19.25 -15.42 -23.62
N ILE A 50 -18.35 -16.38 -23.86
CA ILE A 50 -17.36 -16.31 -24.95
C ILE A 50 -18.01 -16.02 -26.30
N PRO A 51 -19.05 -16.76 -26.77
CA PRO A 51 -19.62 -16.51 -28.09
C PRO A 51 -20.27 -15.13 -28.20
N GLN A 52 -20.82 -14.60 -27.11
CA GLN A 52 -21.50 -13.30 -27.08
C GLN A 52 -20.48 -12.15 -27.10
N ILE A 53 -19.40 -12.28 -26.33
CA ILE A 53 -18.29 -11.31 -26.30
C ILE A 53 -17.53 -11.34 -27.62
N ALA A 54 -17.30 -12.52 -28.20
CA ALA A 54 -16.72 -12.67 -29.54
C ALA A 54 -17.60 -12.01 -30.62
N GLY A 55 -18.92 -12.01 -30.44
CA GLY A 55 -19.86 -11.26 -31.28
C GLY A 55 -19.96 -9.76 -30.96
N GLY A 56 -19.07 -9.20 -30.14
CA GLY A 56 -19.00 -7.78 -29.81
C GLY A 56 -19.95 -7.32 -28.69
N LYS A 57 -20.69 -8.22 -28.03
CA LYS A 57 -21.57 -7.84 -26.91
C LYS A 57 -20.75 -7.61 -25.64
N THR A 58 -21.06 -6.53 -24.93
CA THR A 58 -20.52 -6.24 -23.59
C THR A 58 -21.63 -6.31 -22.55
N PHE A 59 -21.28 -6.65 -21.31
CA PHE A 59 -22.25 -6.76 -20.21
C PHE A 59 -21.94 -5.73 -19.14
N ILE A 60 -22.93 -4.89 -18.85
CA ILE A 60 -22.80 -3.79 -17.89
C ILE A 60 -23.91 -3.93 -16.86
N HIS A 61 -23.54 -3.81 -15.59
CA HIS A 61 -24.51 -3.74 -14.51
C HIS A 61 -24.03 -2.78 -13.43
N THR A 62 -24.88 -1.82 -13.07
CA THR A 62 -24.58 -0.77 -12.10
C THR A 62 -25.39 -0.99 -10.84
N TYR A 63 -24.72 -0.94 -9.69
CA TYR A 63 -25.35 -0.83 -8.38
C TYR A 63 -24.85 0.46 -7.72
N GLU A 64 -25.78 1.33 -7.33
CA GLU A 64 -25.46 2.58 -6.65
C GLU A 64 -24.98 2.32 -5.23
N TRP A 65 -23.72 2.65 -4.95
CA TRP A 65 -23.11 2.36 -3.64
C TRP A 65 -23.09 3.60 -2.74
N ILE A 66 -22.55 4.71 -3.25
CA ILE A 66 -22.52 6.00 -2.55
C ILE A 66 -22.92 7.10 -3.53
N PRO A 67 -24.24 7.30 -3.78
CA PRO A 67 -24.75 8.24 -4.77
C PRO A 67 -24.28 9.68 -4.56
N SER A 68 -24.13 10.12 -3.30
CA SER A 68 -23.71 11.48 -2.96
C SER A 68 -22.31 11.84 -3.46
N PHE A 69 -21.47 10.84 -3.75
CA PHE A 69 -20.12 11.01 -4.29
C PHE A 69 -19.98 10.44 -5.72
N ASN A 70 -21.09 10.10 -6.38
CA ASN A 70 -21.10 9.42 -7.68
C ASN A 70 -20.26 8.13 -7.72
N ILE A 71 -20.14 7.43 -6.59
CA ILE A 71 -19.41 6.16 -6.51
C ILE A 71 -20.40 5.00 -6.69
N ASN A 72 -20.28 4.32 -7.83
CA ASN A 72 -21.14 3.22 -8.23
C ASN A 72 -20.32 1.93 -8.38
N ILE A 73 -20.87 0.80 -7.92
CA ILE A 73 -20.36 -0.53 -8.23
C ILE A 73 -20.86 -0.90 -9.63
N THR A 74 -20.18 -0.36 -10.64
CA THR A 74 -20.41 -0.68 -12.04
C THR A 74 -19.50 -1.82 -12.46
N THR A 75 -20.10 -2.95 -12.81
CA THR A 75 -19.41 -4.09 -13.41
C THR A 75 -19.45 -4.01 -14.92
N TYR A 76 -18.30 -4.20 -15.57
CA TYR A 76 -18.12 -4.18 -17.01
C TYR A 76 -17.35 -5.41 -17.47
N LEU A 77 -18.03 -6.27 -18.23
CA LEU A 77 -17.45 -7.45 -18.86
C LEU A 77 -17.35 -7.23 -20.37
N ASP A 78 -16.12 -7.23 -20.84
CA ASP A 78 -15.67 -7.01 -22.22
C ASP A 78 -14.53 -8.00 -22.57
N GLY A 79 -13.95 -7.90 -23.77
CA GLY A 79 -12.92 -8.85 -24.20
C GLY A 79 -11.69 -8.89 -23.30
N LEU A 80 -11.19 -7.72 -22.89
CA LEU A 80 -10.01 -7.64 -22.02
C LEU A 80 -10.29 -8.24 -20.63
N SER A 81 -11.39 -7.84 -19.99
CA SER A 81 -11.74 -8.38 -18.66
C SER A 81 -12.10 -9.87 -18.71
N MET A 82 -12.60 -10.36 -19.85
CA MET A 82 -12.88 -11.78 -20.06
C MET A 82 -11.62 -12.65 -20.03
N ILE A 83 -10.52 -12.22 -20.68
CA ILE A 83 -9.22 -12.92 -20.61
C ILE A 83 -8.80 -13.10 -19.15
N PHE A 84 -8.80 -12.01 -18.39
CA PHE A 84 -8.37 -12.04 -17.00
C PHE A 84 -9.32 -12.83 -16.11
N GLY A 85 -10.63 -12.71 -16.30
CA GLY A 85 -11.64 -13.50 -15.59
C GLY A 85 -11.45 -15.01 -15.79
N LEU A 86 -11.21 -15.44 -17.04
CA LEU A 86 -10.92 -16.84 -17.37
C LEU A 86 -9.59 -17.32 -16.77
N LEU A 87 -8.55 -16.47 -16.77
CA LEU A 87 -7.26 -16.82 -16.16
C LEU A 87 -7.36 -16.94 -14.64
N ILE A 88 -8.04 -16.01 -13.97
CA ILE A 88 -8.24 -15.99 -12.52
C ILE A 88 -9.02 -17.25 -12.09
N THR A 89 -10.16 -17.52 -12.74
CA THR A 89 -11.02 -18.66 -12.37
C THR A 89 -10.45 -20.01 -12.82
N GLY A 90 -9.94 -20.09 -14.06
CA GLY A 90 -9.36 -21.30 -14.63
C GLY A 90 -8.10 -21.75 -13.91
N VAL A 91 -7.06 -20.89 -13.86
CA VAL A 91 -5.83 -21.23 -13.13
C VAL A 91 -6.09 -21.34 -11.63
N GLY A 92 -7.01 -20.53 -11.09
CA GLY A 92 -7.42 -20.62 -9.68
C GLY A 92 -8.02 -21.99 -9.32
N SER A 93 -8.87 -22.56 -10.19
CA SER A 93 -9.42 -23.91 -10.00
C SER A 93 -8.33 -24.98 -9.98
N LEU A 94 -7.36 -24.91 -10.91
CA LEU A 94 -6.25 -25.85 -10.99
C LEU A 94 -5.28 -25.70 -9.80
N VAL A 95 -5.04 -24.49 -9.32
CA VAL A 95 -4.24 -24.25 -8.12
C VAL A 95 -4.93 -24.79 -6.87
N ILE A 96 -6.25 -24.59 -6.73
CA ILE A 96 -6.98 -25.13 -5.58
C ILE A 96 -6.95 -26.65 -5.62
N LEU A 97 -7.17 -27.27 -6.78
CA LEU A 97 -7.04 -28.71 -6.95
C LEU A 97 -5.64 -29.21 -6.56
N TYR A 98 -4.59 -28.55 -7.04
CA TYR A 98 -3.21 -28.86 -6.67
C TYR A 98 -2.95 -28.71 -5.15
N SER A 99 -3.52 -27.68 -4.53
CA SER A 99 -3.34 -27.40 -3.10
C SER A 99 -3.92 -28.49 -2.19
N ILE A 100 -4.97 -29.19 -2.63
CA ILE A 100 -5.60 -30.30 -1.88
C ILE A 100 -4.60 -31.43 -1.66
N PHE A 101 -3.74 -31.71 -2.65
CA PHE A 101 -2.75 -32.78 -2.59
C PHE A 101 -1.38 -32.29 -2.10
N TYR A 102 -1.12 -30.98 -2.15
CA TYR A 102 0.15 -30.37 -1.70
C TYR A 102 0.17 -30.09 -0.18
N LEU A 103 -0.92 -29.59 0.40
CA LEU A 103 -0.94 -29.19 1.81
C LEU A 103 -1.33 -30.35 2.72
N SER A 104 -0.62 -30.49 3.84
CA SER A 104 -0.99 -31.46 4.88
C SER A 104 -2.26 -31.02 5.62
N THR A 105 -3.06 -31.98 6.06
CA THR A 105 -4.24 -31.74 6.91
C THR A 105 -3.88 -31.19 8.30
N LYS A 106 -2.60 -31.20 8.69
CA LYS A 106 -2.10 -30.57 9.93
C LYS A 106 -1.96 -29.05 9.83
N GLU A 107 -1.92 -28.51 8.61
CA GLU A 107 -1.82 -27.07 8.37
C GLU A 107 -3.17 -26.36 8.60
N SER A 108 -3.14 -25.03 8.73
CA SER A 108 -4.33 -24.21 8.94
C SER A 108 -5.13 -23.99 7.65
N LEU A 109 -5.67 -25.06 7.07
CA LEU A 109 -6.35 -25.06 5.76
C LEU A 109 -7.51 -24.05 5.64
N HIS A 110 -8.24 -23.78 6.72
CA HIS A 110 -9.33 -22.80 6.72
C HIS A 110 -8.83 -21.37 6.49
N HIS A 111 -7.70 -20.99 7.09
CA HIS A 111 -7.05 -19.70 6.83
C HIS A 111 -6.57 -19.64 5.38
N PHE A 112 -5.88 -20.68 4.92
CA PHE A 112 -5.36 -20.77 3.56
C PHE A 112 -6.45 -20.54 2.51
N TYR A 113 -7.54 -21.31 2.56
CA TYR A 113 -8.62 -21.20 1.56
C TYR A 113 -9.46 -19.93 1.71
N CYS A 114 -9.65 -19.42 2.92
CA CYS A 114 -10.31 -18.12 3.13
C CYS A 114 -9.51 -17.00 2.46
N TYR A 115 -8.19 -16.92 2.71
CA TYR A 115 -7.34 -15.92 2.10
C TYR A 115 -7.25 -16.06 0.58
N LEU A 116 -7.24 -17.30 0.07
CA LEU A 116 -7.18 -17.56 -1.37
C LEU A 116 -8.47 -17.15 -2.09
N LEU A 117 -9.65 -17.40 -1.50
CA LEU A 117 -10.93 -16.96 -2.04
C LEU A 117 -11.12 -15.43 -1.91
N LEU A 118 -10.68 -14.84 -0.79
CA LEU A 118 -10.66 -13.38 -0.62
C LEU A 118 -9.83 -12.72 -1.72
N PHE A 119 -8.65 -13.27 -1.99
CA PHE A 119 -7.77 -12.81 -3.07
C PHE A 119 -8.41 -13.01 -4.47
N MET A 120 -9.08 -14.13 -4.71
CA MET A 120 -9.79 -14.39 -5.97
C MET A 120 -10.93 -13.41 -6.21
N GLY A 121 -11.78 -13.17 -5.21
CA GLY A 121 -12.86 -12.18 -5.29
C GLY A 121 -12.32 -10.78 -5.54
N ALA A 122 -11.22 -10.41 -4.85
CA ALA A 122 -10.56 -9.12 -5.06
C ALA A 122 -10.02 -8.97 -6.48
N MET A 123 -9.35 -9.99 -7.02
CA MET A 123 -8.85 -9.97 -8.40
C MET A 123 -9.96 -9.89 -9.45
N LEU A 124 -11.08 -10.61 -9.25
CA LEU A 124 -12.25 -10.48 -10.13
C LEU A 124 -12.86 -9.08 -10.02
N GLY A 125 -12.90 -8.52 -8.81
CA GLY A 125 -13.31 -7.14 -8.58
C GLY A 125 -12.45 -6.12 -9.34
N VAL A 126 -11.12 -6.23 -9.28
CA VAL A 126 -10.21 -5.35 -10.05
C VAL A 126 -10.50 -5.41 -11.55
N VAL A 127 -10.74 -6.61 -12.08
CA VAL A 127 -10.88 -6.86 -13.51
C VAL A 127 -12.25 -6.46 -14.05
N PHE A 128 -13.31 -6.64 -13.28
CA PHE A 128 -14.67 -6.32 -13.72
C PHE A 128 -15.12 -4.91 -13.33
N SER A 129 -14.33 -4.14 -12.59
CA SER A 129 -14.71 -2.78 -12.19
C SER A 129 -14.54 -1.77 -13.31
N ASP A 130 -15.60 -1.00 -13.58
CA ASP A 130 -15.57 0.20 -14.44
C ASP A 130 -15.30 1.48 -13.64
N ASN A 131 -15.59 1.48 -12.34
CA ASN A 131 -15.41 2.66 -11.48
C ASN A 131 -14.01 2.69 -10.84
N LEU A 132 -13.30 3.82 -10.95
CA LEU A 132 -11.92 3.99 -10.42
C LEU A 132 -11.80 3.71 -8.91
N MET A 133 -12.76 4.18 -8.10
CA MET A 133 -12.71 4.02 -6.65
C MET A 133 -13.00 2.57 -6.22
N VAL A 134 -13.90 1.90 -6.94
CA VAL A 134 -14.19 0.48 -6.73
C VAL A 134 -13.01 -0.39 -7.17
N LEU A 135 -12.38 -0.06 -8.31
CA LEU A 135 -11.15 -0.70 -8.76
C LEU A 135 -10.04 -0.55 -7.71
N TYR A 136 -9.82 0.66 -7.17
CA TYR A 136 -8.84 0.90 -6.10
C TYR A 136 -9.16 0.11 -4.83
N THR A 137 -10.44 0.03 -4.43
CA THR A 137 -10.86 -0.75 -3.26
C THR A 137 -10.49 -2.22 -3.42
N PHE A 138 -10.80 -2.81 -4.58
CA PHE A 138 -10.41 -4.19 -4.86
C PHE A 138 -8.90 -4.35 -5.02
N TRP A 139 -8.20 -3.35 -5.57
CA TRP A 139 -6.75 -3.33 -5.67
C TRP A 139 -6.10 -3.44 -4.30
N GLU A 140 -6.54 -2.66 -3.32
CA GLU A 140 -6.02 -2.77 -1.95
C GLU A 140 -6.41 -4.08 -1.26
N LEU A 141 -7.60 -4.59 -1.56
CA LEU A 141 -8.00 -5.91 -1.06
C LEU A 141 -7.09 -7.02 -1.61
N THR A 142 -6.58 -6.90 -2.85
CA THR A 142 -5.53 -7.81 -3.35
C THR A 142 -4.20 -7.62 -2.60
N SER A 143 -3.82 -6.39 -2.22
CA SER A 143 -2.64 -6.12 -1.39
C SER A 143 -2.74 -6.87 -0.05
N VAL A 144 -3.85 -6.69 0.66
CA VAL A 144 -4.06 -7.25 2.01
C VAL A 144 -4.15 -8.77 1.96
N SER A 145 -4.93 -9.33 1.03
CA SER A 145 -5.06 -10.78 0.91
C SER A 145 -3.76 -11.46 0.47
N SER A 146 -2.97 -10.84 -0.43
CA SER A 146 -1.64 -11.35 -0.79
C SER A 146 -0.64 -11.31 0.37
N PHE A 147 -0.68 -10.25 1.20
CA PHE A 147 0.13 -10.16 2.42
C PHE A 147 -0.15 -11.33 3.36
N LEU A 148 -1.43 -11.65 3.60
CA LEU A 148 -1.85 -12.77 4.44
C LEU A 148 -1.40 -14.13 3.86
N LEU A 149 -1.46 -14.29 2.54
CA LEU A 149 -1.01 -15.51 1.86
C LEU A 149 0.52 -15.70 1.89
N ILE A 150 1.29 -14.62 1.74
CA ILE A 150 2.76 -14.67 1.86
C ILE A 150 3.18 -14.96 3.31
N ALA A 151 2.48 -14.35 4.27
CA ALA A 151 2.69 -14.56 5.70
C ALA A 151 2.03 -15.84 6.25
N PHE A 152 1.58 -16.79 5.41
CA PHE A 152 0.87 -17.99 5.85
C PHE A 152 1.64 -18.74 6.97
N TRP A 153 2.94 -18.98 6.76
CA TRP A 153 3.83 -19.50 7.80
C TRP A 153 4.44 -18.38 8.65
N HIS A 154 3.57 -17.62 9.32
CA HIS A 154 3.91 -16.44 10.12
C HIS A 154 4.95 -16.69 11.22
N HIS A 155 5.20 -17.93 11.65
CA HIS A 155 6.26 -18.27 12.61
C HIS A 155 7.67 -18.06 12.03
N ARG A 156 7.85 -18.13 10.70
CA ARG A 156 9.14 -17.93 10.03
C ARG A 156 9.46 -16.43 9.87
N LYS A 157 10.64 -16.01 10.32
CA LYS A 157 11.12 -14.62 10.16
C LYS A 157 11.16 -14.19 8.68
N ALA A 158 11.62 -15.08 7.79
CA ALA A 158 11.70 -14.81 6.35
C ALA A 158 10.32 -14.53 5.73
N SER A 159 9.30 -15.36 6.04
CA SER A 159 7.93 -15.15 5.55
C SER A 159 7.34 -13.81 6.01
N ARG A 160 7.55 -13.43 7.29
CA ARG A 160 7.10 -12.11 7.80
C ARG A 160 7.82 -10.94 7.11
N ALA A 161 9.13 -11.05 6.91
CA ALA A 161 9.92 -10.02 6.26
C ALA A 161 9.52 -9.85 4.78
N GLY A 162 9.36 -10.95 4.04
CA GLY A 162 8.89 -10.95 2.66
C GLY A 162 7.49 -10.35 2.52
N ALA A 163 6.56 -10.73 3.40
CA ALA A 163 5.22 -10.17 3.42
C ALA A 163 5.22 -8.65 3.71
N LYS A 164 5.96 -8.20 4.73
CA LYS A 164 6.08 -6.76 5.06
C LYS A 164 6.63 -5.96 3.88
N LYS A 165 7.69 -6.44 3.23
CA LYS A 165 8.30 -5.79 2.06
C LYS A 165 7.32 -5.71 0.88
N ALA A 166 6.63 -6.81 0.56
CA ALA A 166 5.63 -6.84 -0.50
C ALA A 166 4.46 -5.89 -0.21
N MET A 167 3.95 -5.86 1.01
CA MET A 167 2.90 -4.93 1.41
C MET A 167 3.37 -3.48 1.26
N MET A 168 4.53 -3.11 1.82
CA MET A 168 5.04 -1.74 1.75
C MET A 168 5.20 -1.22 0.33
N ILE A 169 5.84 -2.00 -0.56
CA ILE A 169 6.07 -1.57 -1.95
C ILE A 169 4.75 -1.46 -2.71
N THR A 170 3.86 -2.43 -2.52
CA THR A 170 2.66 -2.51 -3.33
C THR A 170 1.52 -1.62 -2.84
N VAL A 171 1.49 -1.27 -1.55
CA VAL A 171 0.61 -0.23 -0.97
C VAL A 171 1.13 1.16 -1.32
N PHE A 172 2.46 1.38 -1.32
CA PHE A 172 3.04 2.64 -1.79
C PHE A 172 2.60 2.96 -3.23
N GLY A 173 2.67 1.97 -4.13
CA GLY A 173 2.16 2.16 -5.49
C GLY A 173 0.64 2.30 -5.56
N GLY A 174 -0.11 1.58 -4.72
CA GLY A 174 -1.56 1.71 -4.64
C GLY A 174 -2.03 3.09 -4.20
N LEU A 175 -1.41 3.68 -3.17
CA LEU A 175 -1.67 5.06 -2.73
C LEU A 175 -1.29 6.09 -3.79
N SER A 176 -0.18 5.85 -4.51
CA SER A 176 0.20 6.68 -5.65
C SER A 176 -0.87 6.63 -6.74
N MET A 177 -1.34 5.43 -7.09
CA MET A 177 -2.43 5.22 -8.06
C MET A 177 -3.73 5.90 -7.63
N LEU A 178 -4.09 5.84 -6.34
CA LEU A 178 -5.26 6.56 -5.81
C LEU A 178 -5.17 8.06 -6.08
N ALA A 179 -4.02 8.68 -5.77
CA ALA A 179 -3.80 10.09 -6.08
C ALA A 179 -3.94 10.37 -7.59
N GLY A 180 -3.44 9.48 -8.45
CA GLY A 180 -3.63 9.57 -9.90
C GLY A 180 -5.09 9.44 -10.34
N PHE A 181 -5.87 8.54 -9.74
CA PHE A 181 -7.31 8.42 -10.01
C PHE A 181 -8.10 9.65 -9.58
N LEU A 182 -7.77 10.26 -8.44
CA LEU A 182 -8.40 11.51 -7.99
C LEU A 182 -8.06 12.67 -8.94
N MET A 183 -6.81 12.76 -9.41
CA MET A 183 -6.42 13.76 -10.42
C MET A 183 -7.17 13.58 -11.74
N LEU A 184 -7.38 12.34 -12.17
CA LEU A 184 -8.14 12.03 -13.38
C LEU A 184 -9.63 12.33 -13.21
N TYR A 185 -10.20 12.07 -12.02
CA TYR A 185 -11.55 12.47 -11.68
C TYR A 185 -11.73 13.99 -11.76
N VAL A 186 -10.80 14.78 -11.21
CA VAL A 186 -10.86 16.25 -11.30
C VAL A 186 -10.83 16.74 -12.76
N ALA A 187 -10.11 16.04 -13.64
CA ALA A 187 -10.05 16.40 -15.06
C ALA A 187 -11.29 15.96 -15.86
N ALA A 188 -11.87 14.80 -15.53
CA ALA A 188 -12.94 14.16 -16.31
C ALA A 188 -14.35 14.32 -15.72
N ASP A 189 -14.46 14.76 -14.47
CA ASP A 189 -15.71 14.86 -13.67
C ASP A 189 -16.52 13.55 -13.57
N THR A 190 -15.84 12.40 -13.69
CA THR A 190 -16.46 11.07 -13.58
C THR A 190 -15.47 10.04 -13.08
N PHE A 191 -15.99 9.04 -12.34
CA PHE A 191 -15.23 7.87 -11.93
C PHE A 191 -15.35 6.69 -12.90
N SER A 192 -16.15 6.79 -13.97
CA SER A 192 -16.26 5.72 -14.97
C SER A 192 -15.08 5.73 -15.93
N ILE A 193 -14.37 4.60 -16.03
CA ILE A 193 -13.26 4.42 -16.97
C ILE A 193 -13.75 4.56 -18.42
N ARG A 194 -14.92 4.03 -18.77
CA ARG A 194 -15.47 4.15 -20.13
C ARG A 194 -15.79 5.59 -20.50
N ASP A 195 -16.37 6.35 -19.57
CA ASP A 195 -16.68 7.76 -19.82
C ASP A 195 -15.40 8.59 -19.97
N ILE A 196 -14.36 8.29 -19.18
CA ILE A 196 -13.02 8.88 -19.34
C ILE A 196 -12.44 8.59 -20.72
N VAL A 197 -12.53 7.34 -21.20
CA VAL A 197 -12.05 6.96 -22.54
C VAL A 197 -12.82 7.72 -23.64
N ALA A 198 -14.14 7.87 -23.49
CA ALA A 198 -14.97 8.59 -24.45
C ALA A 198 -14.63 10.09 -24.55
N HIS A 199 -14.15 10.70 -23.47
CA HIS A 199 -13.83 12.13 -23.39
C HIS A 199 -12.32 12.42 -23.38
N VAL A 200 -11.48 11.46 -23.79
CA VAL A 200 -10.01 11.58 -23.75
C VAL A 200 -9.50 12.85 -24.46
N GLY A 201 -10.13 13.23 -25.58
CA GLY A 201 -9.75 14.40 -26.37
C GLY A 201 -9.88 15.73 -25.64
N VAL A 202 -10.74 15.82 -24.61
CA VAL A 202 -10.94 17.03 -23.81
C VAL A 202 -10.02 17.04 -22.59
N ILE A 203 -9.80 15.89 -21.95
CA ILE A 203 -9.01 15.79 -20.72
C ILE A 203 -7.49 15.82 -20.96
N ARG A 204 -7.05 15.53 -22.19
CA ARG A 204 -5.62 15.42 -22.54
C ARG A 204 -4.83 16.69 -22.25
N ASP A 205 -5.43 17.85 -22.50
CA ASP A 205 -4.78 19.16 -22.33
C ASP A 205 -4.85 19.67 -20.87
N HIS A 206 -5.50 18.93 -19.97
CA HIS A 206 -5.63 19.32 -18.57
C HIS A 206 -4.30 19.18 -17.82
N ALA A 207 -3.95 20.17 -16.98
CA ALA A 207 -2.65 20.21 -16.27
C ALA A 207 -2.38 18.97 -15.39
N LEU A 208 -3.43 18.32 -14.90
CA LEU A 208 -3.34 17.11 -14.06
C LEU A 208 -3.19 15.80 -14.84
N PHE A 209 -3.32 15.80 -16.17
CA PHE A 209 -3.30 14.59 -16.99
C PHE A 209 -1.94 13.86 -16.91
N THR A 210 -0.83 14.58 -17.07
CA THR A 210 0.51 14.00 -17.01
C THR A 210 0.89 13.51 -15.60
N PRO A 211 0.67 14.29 -14.51
CA PRO A 211 0.83 13.77 -13.15
C PRO A 211 -0.01 12.50 -12.86
N ALA A 212 -1.27 12.47 -13.31
CA ALA A 212 -2.14 11.30 -13.16
C ALA A 212 -1.55 10.07 -13.88
N LEU A 213 -1.09 10.23 -15.11
CA LEU A 213 -0.42 9.20 -15.90
C LEU A 213 0.77 8.59 -15.12
N ILE A 214 1.68 9.42 -14.61
CA ILE A 214 2.88 8.96 -13.90
C ILE A 214 2.50 8.20 -12.61
N LEU A 215 1.55 8.71 -11.85
CA LEU A 215 1.13 8.12 -10.58
C LEU A 215 0.36 6.80 -10.76
N ILE A 216 -0.47 6.69 -11.81
CA ILE A 216 -1.14 5.44 -12.19
C ILE A 216 -0.11 4.41 -12.66
N LEU A 217 0.87 4.81 -13.49
CA LEU A 217 1.96 3.93 -13.90
C LEU A 217 2.80 3.46 -12.72
N LEU A 218 3.05 4.31 -11.71
CA LEU A 218 3.75 3.90 -10.49
C LEU A 218 3.00 2.79 -9.75
N GLY A 219 1.67 2.86 -9.69
CA GLY A 219 0.81 1.77 -9.23
C GLY A 219 0.97 0.49 -10.05
N ALA A 220 0.89 0.60 -11.38
CA ALA A 220 1.06 -0.55 -12.27
C ALA A 220 2.43 -1.22 -12.12
N PHE A 221 3.51 -0.44 -12.09
CA PHE A 221 4.89 -0.91 -12.04
C PHE A 221 5.24 -1.60 -10.72
N THR A 222 4.75 -1.08 -9.60
CA THR A 222 4.96 -1.71 -8.28
C THR A 222 4.28 -3.08 -8.19
N LYS A 223 3.02 -3.20 -8.65
CA LYS A 223 2.24 -4.46 -8.59
C LYS A 223 2.71 -5.52 -9.58
N SER A 224 3.18 -5.10 -10.75
CA SER A 224 3.72 -6.00 -11.77
C SER A 224 5.23 -6.25 -11.63
N ALA A 225 5.82 -5.88 -10.49
CA ALA A 225 7.22 -6.14 -10.15
C ALA A 225 8.21 -5.61 -11.21
N GLN A 226 7.93 -4.44 -11.78
CA GLN A 226 8.83 -3.79 -12.74
C GLN A 226 10.03 -3.17 -12.06
N PHE A 227 11.05 -2.79 -12.83
CA PHE A 227 12.20 -2.06 -12.33
C PHE A 227 11.79 -0.64 -11.85
N PRO A 228 12.27 -0.17 -10.68
CA PRO A 228 13.15 -0.83 -9.70
C PRO A 228 12.40 -1.65 -8.62
N PHE A 229 11.06 -1.68 -8.63
CA PHE A 229 10.19 -2.28 -7.62
C PHE A 229 10.13 -3.82 -7.59
N HIS A 230 10.82 -4.52 -8.49
CA HIS A 230 10.86 -5.99 -8.59
C HIS A 230 11.28 -6.75 -7.32
N ILE A 231 11.93 -6.09 -6.36
CA ILE A 231 12.60 -6.74 -5.21
C ILE A 231 11.68 -7.50 -4.26
N TRP A 232 10.38 -7.19 -4.21
CA TRP A 232 9.46 -7.92 -3.33
C TRP A 232 9.12 -9.30 -3.85
N LEU A 233 9.16 -9.51 -5.17
CA LEU A 233 8.67 -10.74 -5.78
C LEU A 233 9.54 -11.96 -5.44
N PRO A 234 10.89 -11.91 -5.49
CA PRO A 234 11.74 -13.02 -5.03
C PRO A 234 11.55 -13.35 -3.55
N ASP A 235 11.39 -12.34 -2.68
CA ASP A 235 11.21 -12.54 -1.24
C ASP A 235 9.82 -13.08 -0.89
N ALA A 236 8.82 -12.89 -1.77
CA ALA A 236 7.50 -13.49 -1.64
C ALA A 236 7.48 -15.01 -1.89
N MET A 237 8.58 -15.61 -2.37
CA MET A 237 8.70 -17.06 -2.64
C MET A 237 8.74 -17.94 -1.37
N GLU A 238 8.73 -17.32 -0.20
CA GLU A 238 8.50 -17.98 1.09
C GLU A 238 7.06 -18.49 1.26
N ALA A 239 6.13 -18.04 0.42
CA ALA A 239 4.76 -18.52 0.41
C ALA A 239 4.67 -20.01 0.01
N PRO A 240 3.58 -20.71 0.40
CA PRO A 240 3.30 -22.04 -0.11
C PRO A 240 3.25 -22.06 -1.64
N THR A 241 3.75 -23.12 -2.26
CA THR A 241 3.87 -23.18 -3.73
C THR A 241 2.55 -22.97 -4.49
N PRO A 242 1.38 -23.44 -4.02
CA PRO A 242 0.11 -23.10 -4.64
C PRO A 242 -0.15 -21.57 -4.70
N VAL A 243 0.23 -20.83 -3.65
CA VAL A 243 0.14 -19.36 -3.62
C VAL A 243 1.05 -18.77 -4.69
N SER A 244 2.31 -19.20 -4.74
CA SER A 244 3.27 -18.70 -5.72
C SER A 244 2.80 -18.97 -7.16
N ALA A 245 2.27 -20.17 -7.41
CA ALA A 245 1.70 -20.53 -8.70
C ALA A 245 0.54 -19.60 -9.09
N TYR A 246 -0.36 -19.27 -8.16
CA TYR A 246 -1.51 -18.43 -8.47
C TYR A 246 -1.17 -16.94 -8.59
N LEU A 247 -0.55 -16.36 -7.55
CA LEU A 247 -0.25 -14.93 -7.46
C LEU A 247 0.74 -14.49 -8.53
N HIS A 248 1.76 -15.31 -8.80
CA HIS A 248 2.90 -14.92 -9.64
C HIS A 248 2.85 -15.51 -11.05
N SER A 249 1.89 -16.40 -11.34
CA SER A 249 1.68 -16.86 -12.71
C SER A 249 0.48 -16.21 -13.36
N ALA A 250 -0.67 -16.05 -12.69
CA ALA A 250 -1.92 -15.72 -13.40
C ALA A 250 -2.62 -14.44 -12.92
N THR A 251 -2.33 -13.94 -11.71
CA THR A 251 -3.22 -12.97 -11.05
C THR A 251 -2.53 -11.69 -10.59
N MET A 252 -1.98 -11.64 -9.38
CA MET A 252 -1.51 -10.42 -8.71
C MET A 252 -0.54 -9.63 -9.59
N VAL A 253 0.49 -10.30 -10.10
CA VAL A 253 1.52 -9.66 -10.90
C VAL A 253 1.03 -9.19 -12.28
N LYS A 254 -0.13 -9.67 -12.71
CA LYS A 254 -0.81 -9.23 -13.94
C LYS A 254 -1.82 -8.10 -13.68
N ALA A 255 -2.14 -7.74 -12.44
CA ALA A 255 -3.04 -6.63 -12.16
C ALA A 255 -2.50 -5.29 -12.70
N GLY A 256 -1.20 -5.04 -12.56
CA GLY A 256 -0.55 -3.87 -13.16
C GLY A 256 -0.55 -3.90 -14.69
N ILE A 257 -0.44 -5.09 -15.28
CA ILE A 257 -0.51 -5.29 -16.74
C ILE A 257 -1.94 -5.03 -17.24
N TYR A 258 -2.96 -5.53 -16.52
CA TYR A 258 -4.36 -5.23 -16.79
C TYR A 258 -4.62 -3.72 -16.76
N LEU A 259 -4.11 -3.03 -15.75
CA LEU A 259 -4.26 -1.59 -15.63
C LEU A 259 -3.64 -0.85 -16.82
N VAL A 260 -2.42 -1.21 -17.23
CA VAL A 260 -1.77 -0.61 -18.40
C VAL A 260 -2.57 -0.88 -19.67
N ALA A 261 -3.02 -2.10 -19.90
CA ALA A 261 -3.86 -2.43 -21.06
C ALA A 261 -5.20 -1.65 -21.04
N ARG A 262 -5.85 -1.54 -19.87
CA ARG A 262 -7.14 -0.85 -19.69
C ARG A 262 -7.04 0.66 -19.88
N PHE A 263 -5.91 1.27 -19.52
CA PHE A 263 -5.66 2.70 -19.66
C PHE A 263 -4.86 3.09 -20.91
N SER A 264 -4.49 2.12 -21.75
CA SER A 264 -3.88 2.39 -23.06
C SER A 264 -4.76 3.28 -23.96
N PRO A 265 -6.10 3.12 -24.02
CA PRO A 265 -6.96 4.07 -24.73
C PRO A 265 -6.91 5.51 -24.18
N VAL A 266 -6.54 5.70 -22.91
CA VAL A 266 -6.50 7.02 -22.26
C VAL A 266 -5.13 7.68 -22.46
N PHE A 267 -4.04 6.97 -22.18
CA PHE A 267 -2.69 7.55 -22.13
C PHE A 267 -1.76 7.09 -23.26
N GLY A 268 -2.13 6.07 -24.04
CA GLY A 268 -1.23 5.38 -24.96
C GLY A 268 -0.64 6.23 -26.08
N GLY A 269 -1.34 7.30 -26.49
CA GLY A 269 -0.88 8.25 -27.50
C GLY A 269 0.17 9.25 -26.99
N GLU A 270 0.53 9.22 -25.71
CA GLU A 270 1.55 10.09 -25.12
C GLU A 270 2.97 9.55 -25.26
N ALA A 271 3.90 10.43 -25.59
CA ALA A 271 5.33 10.08 -25.64
C ALA A 271 5.84 9.60 -24.28
N ILE A 272 5.40 10.23 -23.19
CA ILE A 272 5.78 9.87 -21.82
C ILE A 272 5.33 8.44 -21.49
N TRP A 273 4.11 8.05 -21.89
CA TRP A 273 3.60 6.70 -21.71
C TRP A 273 4.45 5.69 -22.48
N PHE A 274 4.68 5.93 -23.78
CA PHE A 274 5.49 5.07 -24.63
C PHE A 274 6.87 4.81 -24.01
N TRP A 275 7.60 5.87 -23.64
CA TRP A 275 8.95 5.75 -23.11
C TRP A 275 8.98 5.04 -21.76
N LEU A 276 8.12 5.43 -20.82
CA LEU A 276 8.09 4.79 -19.50
C LEU A 276 7.73 3.32 -19.59
N VAL A 277 6.64 2.97 -20.28
CA VAL A 277 6.14 1.59 -20.34
C VAL A 277 7.11 0.69 -21.13
N SER A 278 7.60 1.15 -22.28
CA SER A 278 8.49 0.35 -23.14
C SER A 278 9.88 0.14 -22.53
N VAL A 279 10.53 1.22 -22.06
CA VAL A 279 11.89 1.15 -21.53
C VAL A 279 11.92 0.46 -20.18
N ILE A 280 11.00 0.77 -19.27
CA ILE A 280 10.95 0.09 -17.98
C ILE A 280 10.65 -1.40 -18.19
N GLY A 281 9.76 -1.74 -19.13
CA GLY A 281 9.50 -3.13 -19.53
C GLY A 281 10.76 -3.84 -20.02
N LEU A 282 11.51 -3.25 -20.96
CA LEU A 282 12.75 -3.84 -21.50
C LEU A 282 13.87 -3.97 -20.46
N VAL A 283 14.07 -2.94 -19.63
CA VAL A 283 15.05 -2.98 -18.54
C VAL A 283 14.67 -4.09 -17.55
N THR A 284 13.38 -4.23 -17.23
CA THR A 284 12.86 -5.30 -16.37
C THR A 284 13.06 -6.68 -16.99
N LEU A 285 12.78 -6.83 -18.29
CA LEU A 285 12.99 -8.04 -19.07
C LEU A 285 14.45 -8.50 -19.00
N PHE A 286 15.38 -7.60 -19.32
CA PHE A 286 16.82 -7.86 -19.27
C PHE A 286 17.30 -8.16 -17.85
N TRP A 287 16.97 -7.30 -16.89
CA TRP A 287 17.44 -7.40 -15.51
C TRP A 287 16.92 -8.68 -14.83
N GLY A 288 15.65 -9.02 -15.06
CA GLY A 288 15.03 -10.27 -14.58
C GLY A 288 15.72 -11.49 -15.17
N SER A 289 15.92 -11.51 -16.50
CA SER A 289 16.59 -12.62 -17.19
C SER A 289 18.04 -12.81 -16.72
N PHE A 290 18.79 -11.71 -16.60
CA PHE A 290 20.18 -11.73 -16.14
C PHE A 290 20.30 -12.26 -14.70
N ASN A 291 19.39 -11.86 -13.80
CA ASN A 291 19.40 -12.29 -12.40
C ASN A 291 18.87 -13.71 -12.18
N ALA A 292 18.01 -14.23 -13.06
CA ALA A 292 17.50 -15.60 -12.97
C ALA A 292 18.62 -16.64 -13.09
N VAL A 293 19.59 -16.41 -13.98
CA VAL A 293 20.71 -17.34 -14.25
C VAL A 293 21.60 -17.60 -13.02
N ARG A 294 21.74 -16.61 -12.12
CA ARG A 294 22.59 -16.75 -10.92
C ARG A 294 21.87 -17.39 -9.73
N GLN A 295 20.56 -17.60 -9.80
CA GLN A 295 19.79 -18.17 -8.69
C GLN A 295 20.17 -19.62 -8.45
N THR A 296 20.11 -20.03 -7.18
CA THR A 296 20.35 -21.42 -6.74
C THR A 296 19.08 -22.11 -6.26
N ASP A 297 18.07 -21.33 -5.91
CA ASP A 297 16.75 -21.80 -5.52
C ASP A 297 15.81 -21.80 -6.73
N LEU A 298 15.09 -22.91 -6.94
CA LEU A 298 14.18 -23.04 -8.08
C LEU A 298 13.02 -22.04 -8.07
N LYS A 299 12.44 -21.71 -6.89
CA LYS A 299 11.37 -20.71 -6.82
C LYS A 299 11.92 -19.31 -7.06
N ALA A 300 13.09 -18.98 -6.53
CA ALA A 300 13.73 -17.69 -6.79
C ALA A 300 14.07 -17.52 -8.28
N LEU A 301 14.57 -18.58 -8.94
CA LEU A 301 14.79 -18.58 -10.38
C LEU A 301 13.49 -18.32 -11.14
N LEU A 302 12.40 -19.01 -10.77
CA LEU A 302 11.09 -18.79 -11.36
C LEU A 302 10.56 -17.38 -11.10
N ALA A 303 10.77 -16.81 -9.92
CA ALA A 303 10.37 -15.43 -9.60
C ALA A 303 11.05 -14.41 -10.54
N PHE A 304 12.36 -14.50 -10.73
CA PHE A 304 13.07 -13.62 -11.66
C PHE A 304 12.68 -13.87 -13.12
N SER A 305 12.37 -15.12 -13.49
CA SER A 305 11.82 -15.40 -14.81
C SER A 305 10.42 -14.79 -14.99
N THR A 306 9.59 -14.73 -13.94
CA THR A 306 8.31 -14.01 -13.95
C THR A 306 8.52 -12.51 -14.13
N VAL A 307 9.43 -11.88 -13.36
CA VAL A 307 9.81 -10.47 -13.57
C VAL A 307 10.16 -10.22 -15.03
N SER A 308 10.97 -11.12 -15.61
CA SER A 308 11.42 -11.00 -16.99
C SER A 308 10.27 -11.06 -18.00
N GLN A 309 9.36 -12.04 -17.91
CA GLN A 309 8.23 -12.16 -18.84
C GLN A 309 7.20 -11.04 -18.65
N LEU A 310 7.01 -10.52 -17.43
CA LEU A 310 6.17 -9.35 -17.21
C LEU A 310 6.77 -8.10 -17.82
N GLY A 311 8.11 -7.93 -17.75
CA GLY A 311 8.82 -6.88 -18.47
C GLY A 311 8.63 -6.98 -19.99
N LEU A 312 8.63 -8.19 -20.54
CA LEU A 312 8.32 -8.42 -21.96
C LEU A 312 6.90 -7.96 -22.31
N ILE A 313 5.90 -8.41 -21.56
CA ILE A 313 4.50 -8.03 -21.80
C ILE A 313 4.31 -6.51 -21.64
N MET A 314 4.93 -5.90 -20.61
CA MET A 314 4.90 -4.46 -20.39
C MET A 314 5.51 -3.72 -21.58
N SER A 315 6.67 -4.17 -22.06
CA SER A 315 7.31 -3.54 -23.22
C SER A 315 6.43 -3.59 -24.45
N LEU A 316 5.74 -4.71 -24.71
CA LEU A 316 4.84 -4.86 -25.84
C LEU A 316 3.62 -3.92 -25.78
N PHE A 317 3.02 -3.70 -24.61
CA PHE A 317 1.96 -2.69 -24.46
C PHE A 317 2.49 -1.27 -24.67
N GLY A 318 3.71 -0.99 -24.24
CA GLY A 318 4.38 0.29 -24.53
C GLY A 318 4.59 0.48 -26.02
N LEU A 319 5.12 -0.53 -26.72
CA LEU A 319 5.31 -0.48 -28.17
C LEU A 319 3.98 -0.38 -28.93
N GLY A 320 2.95 -1.10 -28.49
CA GLY A 320 1.61 -1.03 -29.07
C GLY A 320 0.91 0.31 -28.87
N SER A 321 1.37 1.12 -27.92
CA SER A 321 0.82 2.45 -27.67
C SER A 321 1.03 3.41 -28.85
N VAL A 322 2.03 3.16 -29.70
CA VAL A 322 2.25 3.88 -30.97
C VAL A 322 1.01 3.83 -31.87
N GLY A 323 0.23 2.76 -31.83
CA GLY A 323 -1.04 2.67 -32.55
C GLY A 323 -2.05 3.76 -32.14
N HIS A 324 -2.07 4.17 -30.88
CA HIS A 324 -2.94 5.26 -30.42
C HIS A 324 -2.49 6.64 -30.90
N TYR A 325 -1.19 6.84 -31.14
CA TYR A 325 -0.65 8.10 -31.64
C TYR A 325 -1.04 8.36 -33.09
N TYR A 326 -0.88 7.36 -33.96
CA TYR A 326 -1.23 7.49 -35.38
C TYR A 326 -2.72 7.35 -35.67
N GLY A 327 -3.52 6.87 -34.72
CA GLY A 327 -4.93 6.55 -34.94
C GLY A 327 -5.11 5.40 -35.94
N TYR A 328 -6.33 5.23 -36.47
CA TYR A 328 -6.61 4.18 -37.45
C TYR A 328 -6.12 4.56 -38.85
N THR A 329 -5.08 3.89 -39.32
CA THR A 329 -4.59 3.91 -40.70
C THR A 329 -4.10 2.51 -41.08
N LYS A 330 -4.08 2.18 -42.38
CA LYS A 330 -3.59 0.86 -42.83
C LYS A 330 -2.16 0.58 -42.37
N ASP A 331 -1.33 1.61 -42.30
CA ASP A 331 0.07 1.50 -41.92
C ASP A 331 0.27 1.43 -40.39
N SER A 332 -0.63 2.02 -39.60
CA SER A 332 -0.53 1.99 -38.12
C SER A 332 -0.98 0.67 -37.49
N ILE A 333 -1.71 -0.18 -38.22
CA ILE A 333 -2.20 -1.49 -37.74
C ILE A 333 -1.02 -2.38 -37.32
N VAL A 334 0.12 -2.29 -38.01
CA VAL A 334 1.34 -3.06 -37.69
C VAL A 334 1.78 -2.84 -36.24
N TYR A 335 1.65 -1.61 -35.72
CA TYR A 335 2.03 -1.33 -34.33
C TYR A 335 1.07 -1.95 -33.31
N THR A 336 -0.20 -2.11 -33.66
CA THR A 336 -1.19 -2.75 -32.77
C THR A 336 -0.90 -4.24 -32.56
N GLN A 337 -0.14 -4.87 -33.47
CA GLN A 337 0.31 -6.26 -33.33
C GLN A 337 1.16 -6.46 -32.07
N ALA A 338 1.84 -5.43 -31.57
CA ALA A 338 2.57 -5.49 -30.31
C ALA A 338 1.61 -5.74 -29.13
N SER A 339 0.48 -5.03 -29.06
CA SER A 339 -0.55 -5.26 -28.02
C SER A 339 -1.20 -6.64 -28.15
N PHE A 340 -1.43 -7.12 -29.37
CA PHE A 340 -1.93 -8.48 -29.60
C PHE A 340 -0.91 -9.53 -29.10
N ALA A 341 0.38 -9.36 -29.42
CA ALA A 341 1.46 -10.21 -28.92
C ALA A 341 1.56 -10.15 -27.38
N ALA A 342 1.32 -8.99 -26.77
CA ALA A 342 1.29 -8.82 -25.32
C ALA A 342 0.20 -9.69 -24.69
N LEU A 343 -1.03 -9.63 -25.21
CA LEU A 343 -2.17 -10.43 -24.73
C LEU A 343 -1.95 -11.93 -24.98
N PHE A 344 -1.43 -12.31 -26.14
CA PHE A 344 -1.12 -13.71 -26.45
C PHE A 344 -0.03 -14.25 -25.51
N HIS A 345 1.07 -13.51 -25.31
CA HIS A 345 2.12 -13.89 -24.37
C HIS A 345 1.63 -13.89 -22.92
N LEU A 346 0.70 -13.02 -22.55
CA LEU A 346 0.08 -12.98 -21.22
C LEU A 346 -0.64 -14.29 -20.89
N ILE A 347 -1.41 -14.82 -21.83
CA ILE A 347 -2.09 -16.12 -21.69
C ILE A 347 -1.04 -17.24 -21.63
N ASN A 348 -0.11 -17.27 -22.57
CA ASN A 348 0.95 -18.27 -22.59
C ASN A 348 1.72 -18.30 -21.27
N HIS A 349 2.15 -17.14 -20.78
CA HIS A 349 2.86 -17.00 -19.51
C HIS A 349 2.07 -17.57 -18.34
N SER A 350 0.75 -17.34 -18.26
CA SER A 350 -0.08 -17.93 -17.20
C SER A 350 -0.07 -19.45 -17.23
N THR A 351 -0.08 -20.06 -18.42
CA THR A 351 -0.14 -21.51 -18.60
C THR A 351 1.18 -22.19 -18.22
N PHE A 352 2.28 -21.88 -18.92
CA PHE A 352 3.56 -22.55 -18.69
C PHE A 352 4.17 -22.19 -17.32
N LYS A 353 3.96 -20.97 -16.81
CA LYS A 353 4.49 -20.58 -15.49
C LYS A 353 3.75 -21.27 -14.36
N GLY A 354 2.41 -21.38 -14.47
CA GLY A 354 1.60 -22.13 -13.51
C GLY A 354 2.08 -23.59 -13.41
N ALA A 355 2.30 -24.23 -14.57
CA ALA A 355 2.84 -25.59 -14.62
C ALA A 355 4.24 -25.70 -14.00
N LEU A 356 5.14 -24.75 -14.28
CA LEU A 356 6.51 -24.75 -13.74
C LEU A 356 6.54 -24.53 -12.21
N PHE A 357 5.71 -23.66 -11.64
CA PHE A 357 5.64 -23.51 -10.18
C PHE A 357 5.11 -24.78 -9.51
N MET A 358 4.08 -25.41 -10.07
CA MET A 358 3.57 -26.69 -9.56
C MET A 358 4.62 -27.80 -9.68
N MET A 359 5.37 -27.85 -10.79
CA MET A 359 6.51 -28.76 -10.97
C MET A 359 7.59 -28.56 -9.90
N VAL A 360 7.99 -27.31 -9.63
CA VAL A 360 8.96 -27.03 -8.56
C VAL A 360 8.40 -27.43 -7.19
N GLY A 361 7.10 -27.25 -6.96
CA GLY A 361 6.44 -27.69 -5.73
C GLY A 361 6.41 -29.21 -5.58
N ILE A 362 6.24 -29.94 -6.67
CA ILE A 362 6.36 -31.41 -6.71
C ILE A 362 7.78 -31.82 -6.32
N VAL A 363 8.80 -31.24 -6.96
CA VAL A 363 10.21 -31.55 -6.63
C VAL A 363 10.54 -31.23 -5.16
N ASP A 364 10.10 -30.08 -4.65
CA ASP A 364 10.30 -29.67 -3.26
C ASP A 364 9.62 -30.65 -2.29
N HIS A 365 8.41 -31.12 -2.63
CA HIS A 365 7.65 -32.06 -1.80
C HIS A 365 8.25 -33.48 -1.79
N GLU A 366 8.63 -34.01 -2.95
CA GLU A 366 9.10 -35.39 -3.10
C GLU A 366 10.59 -35.57 -2.76
N VAL A 367 11.42 -34.56 -3.00
CA VAL A 367 12.87 -34.61 -2.75
C VAL A 367 13.25 -33.92 -1.43
N GLY A 368 12.38 -33.03 -0.93
CA GLY A 368 12.58 -32.26 0.30
C GLY A 368 13.53 -31.06 0.15
N THR A 369 14.05 -30.82 -1.05
CA THR A 369 14.88 -29.65 -1.34
C THR A 369 14.60 -29.09 -2.73
N ARG A 370 14.74 -27.76 -2.85
CA ARG A 370 14.58 -27.00 -4.10
C ARG A 370 15.86 -26.29 -4.55
N ASP A 371 17.00 -26.62 -3.93
CA ASP A 371 18.31 -26.08 -4.27
C ASP A 371 18.95 -26.86 -5.43
N ILE A 372 19.17 -26.20 -6.56
CA ILE A 372 19.71 -26.82 -7.79
C ILE A 372 21.12 -27.41 -7.62
N ARG A 373 21.83 -27.09 -6.53
CA ARG A 373 23.16 -27.65 -6.20
C ARG A 373 23.06 -29.02 -5.53
N ARG A 374 21.91 -29.33 -4.93
CA ARG A 374 21.60 -30.59 -4.24
C ARG A 374 20.82 -31.55 -5.14
N LEU A 375 20.20 -31.04 -6.19
CA LEU A 375 19.43 -31.79 -7.18
C LEU A 375 20.31 -32.37 -8.30
N GLY A 376 19.74 -33.30 -9.08
CA GLY A 376 20.37 -33.94 -10.23
C GLY A 376 19.92 -35.39 -10.42
N GLY A 377 19.92 -35.86 -11.67
CA GLY A 377 19.63 -37.26 -12.01
C GLY A 377 18.21 -37.75 -11.70
N LEU A 378 17.21 -36.87 -11.74
CA LEU A 378 15.81 -37.20 -11.39
C LEU A 378 14.95 -37.67 -12.58
N MET A 379 15.45 -37.58 -13.82
CA MET A 379 14.67 -37.90 -15.03
C MET A 379 14.00 -39.28 -15.00
N SER A 380 14.72 -40.33 -14.61
CA SER A 380 14.20 -41.70 -14.59
C SER A 380 13.29 -42.00 -13.39
N LEU A 381 13.36 -41.16 -12.35
CA LEU A 381 12.60 -41.34 -11.10
C LEU A 381 11.30 -40.52 -11.09
N MET A 382 11.29 -39.40 -11.81
CA MET A 382 10.13 -38.50 -11.93
C MET A 382 9.88 -38.14 -13.42
N PRO A 383 9.57 -39.12 -14.29
CA PRO A 383 9.47 -38.91 -15.73
C PRO A 383 8.32 -37.96 -16.15
N ILE A 384 7.20 -37.96 -15.42
CA ILE A 384 6.06 -37.07 -15.70
C ILE A 384 6.41 -35.66 -15.29
N THR A 385 6.98 -35.49 -14.10
CA THR A 385 7.45 -34.19 -13.60
C THR A 385 8.55 -33.61 -14.51
N PHE A 386 9.47 -34.45 -15.01
CA PHE A 386 10.45 -34.08 -16.02
C PHE A 386 9.80 -33.59 -17.32
N THR A 387 8.78 -34.31 -17.82
CA THR A 387 8.05 -33.93 -19.03
C THR A 387 7.37 -32.56 -18.87
N ILE A 388 6.72 -32.32 -17.73
CA ILE A 388 6.13 -31.01 -17.38
C ILE A 388 7.22 -29.92 -17.39
N ALA A 389 8.38 -30.20 -16.78
CA ALA A 389 9.49 -29.26 -16.73
C ALA A 389 10.04 -28.92 -18.13
N VAL A 390 10.13 -29.90 -19.02
CA VAL A 390 10.56 -29.73 -20.41
C VAL A 390 9.55 -28.89 -21.19
N ILE A 391 8.27 -29.28 -21.19
CA ILE A 391 7.20 -28.54 -21.91
C ILE A 391 7.15 -27.09 -21.42
N GLY A 392 7.11 -26.89 -20.09
CA GLY A 392 7.05 -25.55 -19.50
C GLY A 392 8.28 -24.71 -19.78
N SER A 393 9.49 -25.27 -19.64
CA SER A 393 10.74 -24.53 -19.85
C SER A 393 11.04 -24.27 -21.33
N PHE A 394 10.72 -25.19 -22.23
CA PHE A 394 10.90 -24.99 -23.67
C PHE A 394 9.88 -24.03 -24.24
N SER A 395 8.63 -24.06 -23.74
CA SER A 395 7.67 -22.99 -23.97
C SER A 395 8.22 -21.65 -23.48
N MET A 396 8.67 -21.55 -22.23
CA MET A 396 9.26 -20.31 -21.69
C MET A 396 10.47 -19.81 -22.48
N ALA A 397 11.28 -20.72 -23.04
CA ALA A 397 12.44 -20.41 -23.86
C ALA A 397 12.08 -19.99 -25.30
N GLY A 398 10.84 -20.23 -25.75
CA GLY A 398 10.40 -19.91 -27.11
C GLY A 398 10.79 -20.96 -28.16
N LEU A 399 10.77 -22.25 -27.82
CA LEU A 399 11.12 -23.34 -28.75
C LEU A 399 9.90 -23.94 -29.46
N PRO A 400 9.97 -24.28 -30.77
CA PRO A 400 8.99 -25.16 -31.42
C PRO A 400 9.04 -26.58 -30.81
N PRO A 401 7.90 -27.30 -30.66
CA PRO A 401 6.52 -26.96 -31.05
C PRO A 401 5.66 -26.45 -29.87
N PHE A 402 6.12 -25.45 -29.11
CA PHE A 402 5.39 -24.93 -27.95
C PHE A 402 4.89 -23.49 -28.16
N ASN A 403 3.78 -23.11 -27.50
CA ASN A 403 3.11 -21.81 -27.72
C ASN A 403 4.03 -20.59 -27.49
N GLY A 404 5.04 -20.72 -26.63
CA GLY A 404 6.01 -19.65 -26.39
C GLY A 404 6.82 -19.25 -27.62
N PHE A 405 7.06 -20.17 -28.57
CA PHE A 405 7.70 -19.85 -29.86
C PHE A 405 6.90 -18.79 -30.62
N LEU A 406 5.60 -19.04 -30.81
CA LEU A 406 4.70 -18.10 -31.49
C LEU A 406 4.74 -16.71 -30.83
N SER A 407 4.69 -16.66 -29.50
CA SER A 407 4.72 -15.39 -28.78
C SER A 407 6.05 -14.64 -28.88
N LYS A 408 7.18 -15.37 -29.01
CA LYS A 408 8.52 -14.78 -29.10
C LYS A 408 8.82 -14.28 -30.52
N GLU A 409 8.37 -15.00 -31.54
CA GLU A 409 8.40 -14.55 -32.93
C GLU A 409 7.63 -13.23 -33.08
N MET A 410 6.40 -13.18 -32.55
CA MET A 410 5.59 -11.96 -32.57
C MET A 410 6.20 -10.81 -31.76
N PHE A 411 6.89 -11.13 -30.66
CA PHE A 411 7.65 -10.15 -29.91
C PHE A 411 8.81 -9.57 -30.73
N PHE A 412 9.58 -10.39 -31.45
CA PHE A 412 10.64 -9.89 -32.31
C PHE A 412 10.10 -9.07 -33.49
N ALA A 413 9.01 -9.52 -34.12
CA ALA A 413 8.33 -8.77 -35.18
C ALA A 413 7.91 -7.37 -34.70
N ALA A 414 7.26 -7.30 -33.53
CA ALA A 414 6.82 -6.03 -32.93
C ALA A 414 7.98 -5.09 -32.62
N VAL A 415 9.08 -5.62 -32.08
CA VAL A 415 10.25 -4.81 -31.73
C VAL A 415 11.02 -4.34 -32.96
N LEU A 416 11.05 -5.14 -34.04
CA LEU A 416 11.64 -4.74 -35.32
C LEU A 416 10.79 -3.67 -36.03
N ALA A 417 9.47 -3.80 -36.01
CA ALA A 417 8.55 -2.82 -36.63
C ALA A 417 8.70 -1.42 -36.04
N ILE A 418 9.04 -1.30 -34.76
CA ILE A 418 9.21 0.00 -34.07
C ILE A 418 10.45 0.77 -34.57
N ARG A 419 11.41 0.08 -35.20
CA ARG A 419 12.61 0.74 -35.75
C ARG A 419 12.27 1.82 -36.76
N ASP A 420 11.20 1.63 -37.52
CA ASP A 420 10.81 2.47 -38.65
C ASP A 420 9.79 3.57 -38.23
N VAL A 421 9.57 3.75 -36.93
CA VAL A 421 8.66 4.78 -36.39
C VAL A 421 9.33 6.16 -36.42
N GLU A 422 8.71 7.11 -37.11
CA GLU A 422 9.15 8.51 -37.16
C GLU A 422 8.66 9.35 -35.95
N ALA A 423 7.79 8.80 -35.11
CA ALA A 423 7.27 9.45 -33.90
C ALA A 423 8.21 9.33 -32.69
N PHE A 424 7.97 10.17 -31.68
CA PHE A 424 8.60 10.12 -30.35
C PHE A 424 10.13 10.18 -30.30
N SER A 425 10.77 10.68 -31.36
CA SER A 425 12.24 10.78 -31.51
C SER A 425 12.95 9.41 -31.43
N ILE A 426 12.31 8.35 -31.93
CA ILE A 426 12.83 6.98 -31.88
C ILE A 426 13.95 6.72 -32.89
N ALA A 427 14.05 7.51 -33.97
CA ALA A 427 14.96 7.29 -35.10
C ALA A 427 16.42 7.01 -34.68
N ASP A 428 16.94 7.71 -33.66
CA ASP A 428 18.32 7.55 -33.17
C ASP A 428 18.51 6.33 -32.24
N LEU A 429 17.41 5.76 -31.73
CA LEU A 429 17.39 4.65 -30.75
C LEU A 429 16.70 3.39 -31.29
N GLY A 430 16.35 3.33 -32.58
CA GLY A 430 15.59 2.22 -33.16
C GLY A 430 16.24 0.83 -33.00
N LEU A 431 17.58 0.77 -32.87
CA LEU A 431 18.31 -0.48 -32.62
C LEU A 431 18.37 -0.89 -31.13
N PHE A 432 18.06 0.01 -30.20
CA PHE A 432 18.09 -0.26 -28.77
C PHE A 432 17.07 -1.34 -28.38
N PHE A 433 15.82 -1.21 -28.84
CA PHE A 433 14.73 -2.13 -28.47
C PHE A 433 15.02 -3.56 -28.95
N PRO A 434 15.32 -3.84 -30.24
CA PRO A 434 15.63 -5.19 -30.72
C PRO A 434 16.84 -5.81 -30.03
N LEU A 435 17.90 -5.03 -29.81
CA LEU A 435 19.12 -5.53 -29.20
C LEU A 435 18.88 -5.99 -27.75
N VAL A 436 18.25 -5.16 -26.92
CA VAL A 436 17.97 -5.49 -25.52
C VAL A 436 17.00 -6.68 -25.44
N ALA A 437 15.95 -6.68 -26.26
CA ALA A 437 14.98 -7.77 -26.38
C ALA A 437 15.63 -9.12 -26.74
N TRP A 438 16.56 -9.10 -27.70
CA TRP A 438 17.28 -10.27 -28.16
C TRP A 438 18.24 -10.81 -27.11
N VAL A 439 19.08 -9.95 -26.52
CA VAL A 439 20.01 -10.33 -25.44
C VAL A 439 19.27 -10.88 -24.22
N ALA A 440 18.15 -10.26 -23.83
CA ALA A 440 17.33 -10.78 -22.74
C ALA A 440 16.73 -12.16 -23.06
N SER A 441 16.33 -12.40 -24.32
CA SER A 441 15.83 -13.70 -24.77
C SER A 441 16.91 -14.77 -24.76
N ILE A 442 18.17 -14.43 -25.07
CA ILE A 442 19.33 -15.33 -24.88
C ILE A 442 19.45 -15.76 -23.42
N PHE A 443 19.40 -14.82 -22.47
CA PHE A 443 19.43 -15.16 -21.05
C PHE A 443 18.20 -15.97 -20.61
N THR A 444 17.03 -15.72 -21.20
CA THR A 444 15.83 -16.54 -21.00
C THR A 444 16.07 -17.99 -21.38
N PHE A 445 16.64 -18.23 -22.55
CA PHE A 445 17.01 -19.58 -22.97
C PHE A 445 17.99 -20.23 -22.00
N VAL A 446 19.03 -19.49 -21.55
CA VAL A 446 20.04 -20.00 -20.62
C VAL A 446 19.43 -20.45 -19.29
N TYR A 447 18.61 -19.63 -18.62
CA TYR A 447 18.04 -20.05 -17.33
C TYR A 447 17.00 -21.16 -17.48
N SER A 448 16.27 -21.24 -18.60
CA SER A 448 15.38 -22.37 -18.91
C SER A 448 16.15 -23.69 -19.00
N LEU A 449 17.31 -23.70 -19.67
CA LEU A 449 18.18 -24.87 -19.71
C LEU A 449 18.80 -25.20 -18.35
N ILE A 450 19.16 -24.20 -17.55
CA ILE A 450 19.65 -24.40 -16.17
C ILE A 450 18.59 -25.13 -15.34
N LEU A 451 17.33 -24.70 -15.41
CA LEU A 451 16.23 -25.31 -14.66
C LEU A 451 16.08 -26.80 -15.01
N ILE A 452 16.08 -27.16 -16.29
CA ILE A 452 15.97 -28.57 -16.71
C ILE A 452 17.24 -29.35 -16.32
N SER A 453 18.40 -28.83 -16.73
CA SER A 453 19.67 -29.57 -16.65
C SER A 453 20.18 -29.75 -15.22
N ARG A 454 19.96 -28.79 -14.33
CA ARG A 454 20.42 -28.88 -12.94
C ARG A 454 19.44 -29.63 -12.04
N THR A 455 18.19 -29.76 -12.46
CA THR A 455 17.17 -30.48 -11.68
C THR A 455 17.11 -31.96 -12.05
N PHE A 456 17.01 -32.27 -13.35
CA PHE A 456 16.68 -33.63 -13.80
C PHE A 456 17.84 -34.38 -14.45
N LEU A 457 18.79 -33.67 -15.07
CA LEU A 457 19.95 -34.29 -15.73
C LEU A 457 21.12 -34.46 -14.77
N GLY A 458 22.19 -35.10 -15.24
CA GLY A 458 23.40 -35.34 -14.45
C GLY A 458 23.33 -36.59 -13.57
N LYS A 459 24.16 -36.65 -12.53
CA LYS A 459 24.23 -37.79 -11.60
C LYS A 459 23.28 -37.59 -10.42
N LEU A 460 22.60 -38.65 -10.03
CA LEU A 460 21.79 -38.69 -8.81
C LEU A 460 22.69 -38.49 -7.58
N GLN A 461 22.23 -37.69 -6.61
CA GLN A 461 22.98 -37.37 -5.37
C GLN A 461 22.12 -37.64 -4.12
N PRO A 462 21.84 -38.92 -3.77
CA PRO A 462 20.92 -39.26 -2.69
C PRO A 462 21.32 -38.67 -1.33
N GLU A 463 22.63 -38.60 -1.06
CA GLU A 463 23.19 -38.07 0.20
C GLU A 463 22.88 -36.60 0.47
N LYS A 464 22.55 -35.84 -0.58
CA LYS A 464 22.22 -34.40 -0.46
C LYS A 464 20.72 -34.14 -0.48
N MET A 465 19.89 -35.18 -0.60
CA MET A 465 18.43 -35.06 -0.66
C MET A 465 17.83 -35.35 0.71
N ASP A 466 16.77 -34.64 1.07
CA ASP A 466 16.13 -34.79 2.39
C ASP A 466 15.14 -35.97 2.39
N ARG A 467 14.72 -36.44 1.20
CA ARG A 467 13.80 -37.57 1.00
C ARG A 467 14.25 -38.45 -0.17
N LYS A 468 13.78 -39.70 -0.19
CA LYS A 468 14.00 -40.61 -1.32
C LYS A 468 13.10 -40.17 -2.49
N PRO A 469 13.67 -39.78 -3.64
CA PRO A 469 12.89 -39.28 -4.77
C PRO A 469 11.99 -40.37 -5.36
N HIS A 470 10.73 -40.03 -5.57
CA HIS A 470 9.77 -40.81 -6.34
C HIS A 470 8.81 -39.87 -7.08
N GLU A 471 8.08 -40.40 -8.06
CA GLU A 471 7.07 -39.62 -8.76
C GLU A 471 5.92 -39.23 -7.82
N ALA A 472 5.37 -38.03 -8.03
CA ALA A 472 4.26 -37.53 -7.23
C ALA A 472 2.95 -38.29 -7.50
N PRO A 473 2.01 -38.31 -6.54
CA PRO A 473 0.69 -38.88 -6.75
C PRO A 473 -0.09 -38.16 -7.86
N LEU A 474 -0.96 -38.89 -8.56
CA LEU A 474 -1.73 -38.38 -9.72
C LEU A 474 -2.50 -37.09 -9.42
N GLY A 475 -3.06 -36.94 -8.20
CA GLY A 475 -3.79 -35.73 -7.80
C GLY A 475 -2.93 -34.46 -7.84
N MET A 476 -1.63 -34.58 -7.55
CA MET A 476 -0.68 -33.48 -7.60
C MET A 476 -0.22 -33.17 -9.04
N LEU A 477 -0.22 -34.18 -9.91
CA LEU A 477 0.21 -34.07 -11.32
C LEU A 477 -0.90 -33.57 -12.26
N LEU A 478 -2.17 -33.75 -11.90
CA LEU A 478 -3.31 -33.44 -12.78
C LEU A 478 -3.33 -31.97 -13.24
N SER A 479 -3.20 -31.03 -12.31
CA SER A 479 -3.20 -29.59 -12.61
C SER A 479 -2.08 -29.15 -13.57
N PRO A 480 -0.80 -29.47 -13.32
CA PRO A 480 0.27 -29.11 -14.25
C PRO A 480 0.16 -29.84 -15.60
N ILE A 481 -0.35 -31.08 -15.65
CA ILE A 481 -0.62 -31.78 -16.92
C ILE A 481 -1.64 -31.01 -17.77
N VAL A 482 -2.76 -30.58 -17.18
CA VAL A 482 -3.79 -29.80 -17.88
C VAL A 482 -3.20 -28.50 -18.45
N LEU A 483 -2.36 -27.81 -17.68
CA LEU A 483 -1.67 -26.60 -18.16
C LEU A 483 -0.67 -26.90 -19.29
N CYS A 484 0.08 -28.00 -19.22
CA CYS A 484 0.97 -28.43 -20.29
C CYS A 484 0.22 -28.83 -21.57
N LEU A 485 -0.93 -29.48 -21.45
CA LEU A 485 -1.80 -29.77 -22.60
C LEU A 485 -2.28 -28.48 -23.26
N LEU A 486 -2.61 -27.46 -22.47
CA LEU A 486 -2.98 -26.14 -23.00
C LEU A 486 -1.80 -25.44 -23.68
N VAL A 487 -0.58 -25.56 -23.15
CA VAL A 487 0.66 -25.06 -23.78
C VAL A 487 0.87 -25.65 -25.17
N VAL A 488 0.70 -26.96 -25.32
CA VAL A 488 0.84 -27.66 -26.61
C VAL A 488 -0.37 -27.36 -27.51
N GLY A 489 -1.59 -27.36 -26.97
CA GLY A 489 -2.81 -27.09 -27.72
C GLY A 489 -2.84 -25.70 -28.34
N ILE A 490 -2.42 -24.66 -27.62
CA ILE A 490 -2.34 -23.28 -28.14
C ILE A 490 -1.35 -23.18 -29.31
N PHE A 491 -0.30 -23.99 -29.34
CA PHE A 491 0.65 -23.99 -30.47
C PHE A 491 0.00 -24.48 -31.77
N PHE A 492 -0.81 -25.54 -31.71
CA PHE A 492 -1.46 -26.13 -32.88
C PHE A 492 -2.75 -25.42 -33.29
N PHE A 493 -3.47 -24.82 -32.33
CA PHE A 493 -4.73 -24.12 -32.56
C PHE A 493 -4.70 -22.64 -32.12
N PRO A 494 -3.71 -21.83 -32.53
CA PRO A 494 -3.55 -20.47 -32.04
C PRO A 494 -4.66 -19.54 -32.52
N ASN A 495 -5.20 -19.76 -33.72
CA ASN A 495 -6.23 -18.90 -34.32
C ASN A 495 -7.60 -19.03 -33.65
N VAL A 496 -7.90 -20.16 -32.99
CA VAL A 496 -9.13 -20.32 -32.20
C VAL A 496 -9.08 -19.37 -30.99
N LEU A 497 -7.93 -19.30 -30.33
CA LEU A 497 -7.71 -18.35 -29.24
C LEU A 497 -7.70 -16.90 -29.76
N GLY A 498 -7.07 -16.67 -30.91
CA GLY A 498 -7.05 -15.38 -31.61
C GLY A 498 -8.45 -14.81 -31.82
N HIS A 499 -9.31 -15.56 -32.52
CA HIS A 499 -10.64 -15.11 -32.90
C HIS A 499 -11.61 -14.97 -31.71
N TYR A 500 -11.71 -15.97 -30.84
CA TYR A 500 -12.77 -15.95 -29.80
C TYR A 500 -12.42 -15.16 -28.54
N ILE A 501 -11.14 -14.93 -28.27
CA ILE A 501 -10.68 -14.37 -27.00
C ILE A 501 -9.83 -13.11 -27.18
N LEU A 502 -8.87 -13.13 -28.11
CA LEU A 502 -7.93 -12.00 -28.27
C LEU A 502 -8.51 -10.86 -29.11
N GLU A 503 -9.26 -11.16 -30.17
CA GLU A 503 -9.89 -10.15 -31.02
C GLU A 503 -10.82 -9.21 -30.22
N PRO A 504 -11.74 -9.71 -29.37
CA PRO A 504 -12.55 -8.82 -28.53
C PRO A 504 -11.72 -8.00 -27.53
N ALA A 505 -10.59 -8.53 -27.06
CA ALA A 505 -9.70 -7.81 -26.16
C ALA A 505 -8.92 -6.72 -26.89
N MET A 506 -8.57 -6.91 -28.16
CA MET A 506 -8.03 -5.84 -29.00
C MET A 506 -9.03 -4.71 -29.20
N ALA A 507 -10.32 -5.03 -29.38
CA ALA A 507 -11.38 -4.03 -29.45
C ALA A 507 -11.50 -3.20 -28.15
N SER A 508 -11.27 -3.83 -26.99
CA SER A 508 -11.22 -3.14 -25.70
C SER A 508 -10.04 -2.18 -25.56
N ILE A 509 -8.88 -2.49 -26.18
CA ILE A 509 -7.67 -1.68 -26.11
C ILE A 509 -7.70 -0.57 -27.17
N TYR A 510 -8.29 -0.81 -28.35
CA TYR A 510 -8.40 0.16 -29.45
C TYR A 510 -9.87 0.45 -29.81
N PRO A 511 -10.67 1.04 -28.89
CA PRO A 511 -12.11 1.20 -29.08
C PRO A 511 -12.49 2.17 -30.20
N THR A 512 -11.57 3.02 -30.66
CA THR A 512 -11.79 3.99 -31.75
C THR A 512 -11.55 3.40 -33.15
N PHE A 513 -11.08 2.16 -33.25
CA PHE A 513 -10.73 1.53 -34.52
C PHE A 513 -11.97 0.80 -35.10
N PRO A 514 -12.32 1.02 -36.38
CA PRO A 514 -13.61 0.59 -36.95
C PRO A 514 -13.73 -0.91 -37.21
N THR A 515 -12.62 -1.64 -37.38
CA THR A 515 -12.61 -3.08 -37.69
C THR A 515 -11.71 -3.85 -36.73
N THR A 516 -12.27 -4.87 -36.06
CA THR A 516 -11.52 -5.74 -35.13
C THR A 516 -10.75 -6.84 -35.85
N TYR A 517 -11.22 -7.26 -37.03
CA TYR A 517 -10.61 -8.31 -37.83
C TYR A 517 -9.19 -7.94 -38.28
N GLU A 518 -8.97 -6.69 -38.67
CA GLU A 518 -7.65 -6.23 -39.11
C GLU A 518 -6.63 -6.08 -37.96
N LEU A 519 -7.12 -5.96 -36.72
CA LEU A 519 -6.29 -5.94 -35.51
C LEU A 519 -5.78 -7.34 -35.10
N THR A 520 -6.30 -8.39 -35.73
CA THR A 520 -6.03 -9.78 -35.36
C THR A 520 -5.21 -10.46 -36.47
N PRO A 521 -3.87 -10.51 -36.34
CA PRO A 521 -3.06 -11.19 -37.34
C PRO A 521 -3.32 -12.70 -37.33
N HIS A 522 -3.37 -13.32 -38.51
CA HIS A 522 -3.44 -14.77 -38.62
C HIS A 522 -2.13 -15.39 -38.13
N ILE A 523 -2.20 -16.19 -37.07
CA ILE A 523 -1.02 -16.83 -36.46
C ILE A 523 -0.73 -18.10 -37.23
N SER A 524 0.46 -18.16 -37.85
CA SER A 524 0.97 -19.40 -38.47
C SER A 524 2.09 -20.00 -37.62
N ALA A 525 2.23 -21.33 -37.63
CA ALA A 525 3.35 -21.98 -36.93
C ALA A 525 4.69 -21.80 -37.66
N TRP A 526 4.66 -21.42 -38.94
CA TRP A 526 5.83 -21.25 -39.79
C TRP A 526 5.61 -20.10 -40.78
N HIS A 527 6.35 -19.01 -40.60
CA HIS A 527 6.24 -17.79 -41.42
C HIS A 527 7.28 -17.71 -42.55
N GLY A 528 8.06 -18.79 -42.78
CA GLY A 528 9.22 -18.78 -43.70
C GLY A 528 10.53 -18.35 -43.02
N ILE A 529 11.60 -18.18 -43.80
CA ILE A 529 12.88 -17.69 -43.29
C ILE A 529 12.83 -16.16 -43.26
N ASN A 530 12.45 -15.60 -42.12
CA ASN A 530 12.38 -14.17 -41.84
C ASN A 530 13.44 -13.74 -40.80
N ALA A 531 13.55 -12.43 -40.54
CA ALA A 531 14.52 -11.89 -39.60
C ALA A 531 14.27 -12.39 -38.17
N GLU A 532 13.00 -12.55 -37.80
CA GLU A 532 12.52 -13.04 -36.50
C GLU A 532 12.98 -14.48 -36.25
N LEU A 533 12.81 -15.38 -37.23
CA LEU A 533 13.27 -16.76 -37.12
C LEU A 533 14.80 -16.84 -37.03
N LEU A 534 15.53 -15.99 -37.76
CA LEU A 534 16.99 -15.91 -37.65
C LEU A 534 17.42 -15.42 -36.25
N MET A 535 16.71 -14.44 -35.69
CA MET A 535 16.94 -13.99 -34.31
C MET A 535 16.68 -15.11 -33.31
N THR A 536 15.60 -15.88 -33.46
CA THR A 536 15.29 -17.05 -32.61
C THR A 536 16.34 -18.15 -32.75
N LEU A 537 16.80 -18.46 -33.96
CA LEU A 537 17.91 -19.39 -34.18
C LEU A 537 19.19 -18.90 -33.48
N GLY A 538 19.47 -17.60 -33.58
CA GLY A 538 20.56 -16.94 -32.85
C GLY A 538 20.42 -17.06 -31.33
N VAL A 539 19.21 -16.90 -30.78
CA VAL A 539 18.91 -17.10 -29.35
C VAL A 539 19.26 -18.52 -28.92
N ILE A 540 18.88 -19.52 -29.71
CA ILE A 540 19.13 -20.94 -29.41
C ILE A 540 20.62 -21.25 -29.47
N VAL A 541 21.30 -20.86 -30.55
CA VAL A 541 22.72 -21.16 -30.76
C VAL A 541 23.59 -20.46 -29.72
N LEU A 542 23.45 -19.14 -29.56
CA LEU A 542 24.23 -18.38 -28.59
C LEU A 542 23.86 -18.73 -27.16
N GLY A 543 22.57 -18.95 -26.87
CA GLY A 543 22.11 -19.38 -25.56
C GLY A 543 22.68 -20.74 -25.17
N PHE A 544 22.76 -21.69 -26.11
CA PHE A 544 23.39 -22.99 -25.87
C PHE A 544 24.90 -22.89 -25.63
N ILE A 545 25.60 -22.06 -26.43
CA ILE A 545 27.03 -21.78 -26.23
C ILE A 545 27.28 -21.15 -24.86
N LEU A 546 26.48 -20.15 -24.46
CA LEU A 546 26.57 -19.51 -23.15
C LEU A 546 26.24 -20.48 -22.02
N PHE A 547 25.26 -21.36 -22.19
CA PHE A 547 24.96 -22.40 -21.21
C PHE A 547 26.12 -23.38 -21.03
N LYS A 548 26.75 -23.84 -22.11
CA LYS A 548 27.93 -24.73 -22.06
C LYS A 548 29.14 -24.06 -21.42
N THR A 549 29.36 -22.79 -21.72
CA THR A 549 30.47 -21.98 -21.18
C THR A 549 30.13 -21.29 -19.86
N LEU A 550 29.00 -21.61 -19.21
CA LEU A 550 28.50 -20.97 -17.99
C LEU A 550 29.56 -20.86 -16.89
N LYS A 551 30.40 -21.88 -16.70
CA LYS A 551 31.48 -21.86 -15.70
C LYS A 551 32.51 -20.75 -15.96
N SER A 552 32.80 -20.46 -17.22
CA SER A 552 33.84 -19.50 -17.64
C SER A 552 33.41 -18.06 -17.45
N TRP A 553 32.15 -17.71 -17.74
CA TRP A 553 31.66 -16.33 -17.67
C TRP A 553 30.86 -16.00 -16.40
N LYS A 554 30.47 -16.98 -15.58
CA LYS A 554 29.84 -16.75 -14.27
C LYS A 554 30.58 -15.74 -13.36
N PRO A 555 31.93 -15.57 -13.41
CA PRO A 555 32.60 -14.50 -12.67
C PRO A 555 32.14 -13.08 -13.01
N VAL A 556 31.47 -12.82 -14.14
CA VAL A 556 30.87 -11.51 -14.46
C VAL A 556 29.91 -11.05 -13.37
N TYR A 557 29.20 -11.97 -12.71
CA TYR A 557 28.33 -11.62 -11.58
C TYR A 557 29.08 -11.08 -10.35
N ARG A 558 30.41 -11.21 -10.27
CA ARG A 558 31.24 -10.59 -9.21
C ARG A 558 31.42 -9.09 -9.41
N ILE A 559 31.28 -8.60 -10.64
CA ILE A 559 31.29 -7.16 -10.95
C ILE A 559 30.15 -6.47 -10.20
N PHE A 560 28.98 -7.09 -10.18
CA PHE A 560 27.82 -6.65 -9.40
C PHE A 560 27.95 -7.10 -7.94
N SER A 561 28.64 -6.29 -7.13
CA SER A 561 28.84 -6.57 -5.70
C SER A 561 27.52 -6.82 -4.98
N GLN A 562 27.46 -7.92 -4.21
CA GLN A 562 26.30 -8.22 -3.35
C GLN A 562 26.07 -7.17 -2.25
N LYS A 563 27.07 -6.30 -1.99
CA LYS A 563 26.95 -5.19 -1.04
C LYS A 563 26.02 -4.06 -1.56
N TYR A 564 25.86 -3.92 -2.88
CA TYR A 564 25.09 -2.86 -3.51
C TYR A 564 23.94 -3.44 -4.32
N THR A 565 23.00 -4.10 -3.64
CA THR A 565 21.76 -4.59 -4.26
C THR A 565 20.60 -3.65 -3.97
N PHE A 566 19.55 -3.67 -4.81
CA PHE A 566 18.31 -2.94 -4.53
C PHE A 566 17.69 -3.32 -3.17
N ASN A 567 17.86 -4.56 -2.73
CA ASN A 567 17.48 -4.98 -1.38
C ASN A 567 18.27 -4.23 -0.30
N THR A 568 19.57 -4.04 -0.48
CA THR A 568 20.41 -3.27 0.45
C THR A 568 20.00 -1.79 0.48
N TYR A 569 19.71 -1.20 -0.68
CA TYR A 569 19.22 0.18 -0.75
C TYR A 569 17.88 0.36 -0.06
N TYR A 570 16.93 -0.57 -0.28
CA TYR A 570 15.64 -0.58 0.40
C TYR A 570 15.80 -0.69 1.92
N ASN A 571 16.58 -1.66 2.41
CA ASN A 571 16.80 -1.83 3.85
C ASN A 571 17.44 -0.58 4.47
N ARG A 572 18.44 0.01 3.80
CA ARG A 572 19.08 1.26 4.24
C ARG A 572 18.08 2.42 4.28
N MET A 573 17.17 2.53 3.31
CA MET A 573 16.14 3.56 3.33
C MET A 573 15.23 3.42 4.56
N ILE A 574 14.82 2.19 4.90
CA ILE A 574 14.02 1.91 6.09
C ILE A 574 14.80 2.26 7.37
N GLU A 575 16.06 1.83 7.49
CA GLU A 575 16.92 2.14 8.65
C GLU A 575 17.12 3.66 8.83
N ILE A 576 17.32 4.40 7.74
CA ILE A 576 17.43 5.86 7.78
C ILE A 576 16.11 6.50 8.23
N SER A 577 14.98 5.98 7.76
CA SER A 577 13.65 6.48 8.15
C SER A 577 13.37 6.22 9.63
N GLU A 578 13.62 5.01 10.13
CA GLU A 578 13.43 4.64 11.53
C GLU A 578 14.35 5.44 12.46
N SER A 579 15.65 5.50 12.15
CA SER A 579 16.61 6.28 12.95
C SER A 579 16.37 7.79 12.87
N GLY A 580 15.90 8.29 11.72
CA GLY A 580 15.49 9.68 11.55
C GLY A 580 14.26 10.03 12.38
N SER A 581 13.25 9.16 12.36
CA SER A 581 12.04 9.32 13.18
C SER A 581 12.38 9.26 14.67
N GLU A 582 13.20 8.31 15.09
CA GLU A 582 13.62 8.20 16.50
C GLU A 582 14.38 9.45 16.96
N LYS A 583 15.33 9.95 16.16
CA LYS A 583 16.06 11.19 16.45
C LYS A 583 15.12 12.39 16.55
N LEU A 584 14.13 12.49 15.67
CA LEU A 584 13.14 13.57 15.71
C LEU A 584 12.29 13.46 16.98
N THR A 585 11.74 12.28 17.28
CA THR A 585 10.92 12.05 18.48
C THR A 585 11.71 12.34 19.75
N ARG A 586 12.94 11.83 19.89
CA ARG A 586 13.80 12.11 21.06
C ARG A 586 14.16 13.60 21.20
N LYS A 587 14.14 14.37 20.10
CA LYS A 587 14.46 15.81 20.13
C LYS A 587 13.38 16.64 20.84
N TYR A 588 12.09 16.33 20.64
CA TYR A 588 11.00 17.09 21.26
C TYR A 588 10.34 16.36 22.44
N MET A 589 10.27 15.02 22.45
CA MET A 589 9.76 14.24 23.58
C MET A 589 10.88 13.93 24.58
N THR A 590 11.31 14.93 25.35
CA THR A 590 12.46 14.78 26.26
C THR A 590 12.11 14.17 27.63
N GLY A 591 10.82 13.95 27.93
CA GLY A 591 10.35 13.49 29.24
C GLY A 591 10.41 14.52 30.36
N ASN A 592 10.83 15.76 30.07
CA ASN A 592 10.96 16.83 31.06
C ASN A 592 9.82 17.83 30.92
N LEU A 593 9.00 17.96 31.96
CA LEU A 593 7.86 18.90 32.01
C LEU A 593 8.29 20.35 31.69
N THR A 594 9.48 20.77 32.11
CA THR A 594 10.00 22.12 31.84
C THR A 594 10.10 22.41 30.35
N HIS A 595 10.55 21.44 29.55
CA HIS A 595 10.67 21.63 28.10
C HIS A 595 9.30 21.73 27.45
N TYR A 596 8.33 20.93 27.90
CA TYR A 596 6.97 20.99 27.41
C TYR A 596 6.28 22.32 27.75
N PHE A 597 6.46 22.84 28.97
CA PHE A 597 5.99 24.19 29.34
C PHE A 597 6.62 25.27 28.46
N VAL A 598 7.92 25.18 28.16
CA VAL A 598 8.58 26.09 27.23
C VAL A 598 7.92 26.04 25.85
N TYR A 599 7.62 24.85 25.31
CA TYR A 599 6.93 24.73 24.01
C TYR A 599 5.54 25.35 24.03
N ILE A 600 4.77 25.09 25.09
CA ILE A 600 3.41 25.64 25.27
C ILE A 600 3.46 27.17 25.35
N TYR A 601 4.33 27.74 26.19
CA TYR A 601 4.41 29.19 26.37
C TYR A 601 4.95 29.90 25.14
N VAL A 602 5.96 29.35 24.47
CA VAL A 602 6.48 29.93 23.22
C VAL A 602 5.40 29.89 22.13
N PHE A 603 4.66 28.78 22.01
CA PHE A 603 3.54 28.68 21.08
C PHE A 603 2.42 29.68 21.42
N PHE A 604 2.06 29.79 22.70
CA PHE A 604 1.05 30.74 23.18
C PHE A 604 1.43 32.19 22.83
N VAL A 605 2.66 32.61 23.14
CA VAL A 605 3.14 33.96 22.80
C VAL A 605 3.16 34.16 21.28
N ALA A 606 3.69 33.20 20.52
CA ALA A 606 3.78 33.31 19.06
C ALA A 606 2.40 33.45 18.40
N LEU A 607 1.41 32.69 18.90
CA LEU A 607 0.04 32.72 18.38
C LEU A 607 -0.66 34.04 18.73
N ILE A 608 -0.67 34.42 20.01
CA ILE A 608 -1.43 35.59 20.48
C ILE A 608 -0.76 36.90 20.06
N ALA A 609 0.55 37.05 20.32
CA ALA A 609 1.26 38.26 19.88
C ALA A 609 1.29 38.35 18.34
N GLY A 610 1.42 37.22 17.64
CA GLY A 610 1.32 37.16 16.18
C GLY A 610 -0.05 37.62 15.67
N TYR A 611 -1.13 37.24 16.35
CA TYR A 611 -2.47 37.71 16.05
C TYR A 611 -2.61 39.23 16.27
N PHE A 612 -2.21 39.74 17.43
CA PHE A 612 -2.28 41.19 17.72
C PHE A 612 -1.53 42.05 16.70
N ILE A 613 -0.36 41.57 16.24
CA ILE A 613 0.43 42.24 15.19
C ILE A 613 -0.28 42.16 13.84
N TRP A 614 -0.89 41.01 13.52
CA TRP A 614 -1.58 40.82 12.24
C TRP A 614 -2.89 41.60 12.14
N SER A 615 -3.63 41.73 13.25
CA SER A 615 -4.96 42.35 13.28
C SER A 615 -4.94 43.84 13.65
N ASP A 616 -3.77 44.44 13.84
CA ASP A 616 -3.60 45.81 14.37
C ASP A 616 -4.44 46.11 15.63
N ALA A 617 -4.70 45.08 16.45
CA ALA A 617 -5.60 45.18 17.60
C ALA A 617 -4.95 45.87 18.82
N MET A 618 -3.82 46.56 18.64
CA MET A 618 -3.13 47.33 19.69
C MET A 618 -3.71 48.74 19.84
N THR A 619 -5.01 48.86 20.06
CA THR A 619 -5.64 50.16 20.29
C THR A 619 -5.90 50.34 21.78
N PHE A 620 -5.10 51.19 22.43
CA PHE A 620 -5.30 51.56 23.84
C PHE A 620 -6.13 52.84 23.92
N ASN A 621 -7.29 52.77 24.56
CA ASN A 621 -8.12 53.94 24.84
C ASN A 621 -8.26 54.11 26.37
N PHE A 622 -7.72 55.20 26.91
CA PHE A 622 -7.72 55.49 28.34
C PHE A 622 -8.89 56.40 28.76
N ASP A 623 -9.84 56.69 27.86
CA ASP A 623 -10.92 57.65 28.10
C ASP A 623 -11.95 57.16 29.14
N MET A 624 -12.06 55.84 29.35
CA MET A 624 -13.02 55.19 30.26
C MET A 624 -12.39 54.71 31.57
N ASP A 625 -11.13 55.06 31.84
CA ASP A 625 -10.43 54.59 33.03
C ASP A 625 -10.94 55.28 34.30
N SER A 626 -11.22 54.48 35.33
CA SER A 626 -11.56 54.99 36.66
C SER A 626 -10.34 55.62 37.35
N THR A 627 -10.58 56.63 38.19
CA THR A 627 -9.52 57.24 39.01
C THR A 627 -8.94 56.23 39.99
N ILE A 628 -7.63 56.04 39.97
CA ILE A 628 -6.93 55.12 40.88
C ILE A 628 -6.81 55.74 42.27
N GLU A 629 -7.31 55.04 43.29
CA GLU A 629 -7.27 55.51 44.67
C GLU A 629 -5.95 55.12 45.38
N SER A 630 -5.58 55.87 46.41
CA SER A 630 -4.26 55.74 47.06
C SER A 630 -4.06 54.39 47.75
N TYR A 631 -5.11 53.77 48.27
CA TYR A 631 -5.03 52.44 48.87
C TYR A 631 -4.87 51.33 47.82
N GLU A 632 -5.38 51.51 46.60
CA GLU A 632 -5.22 50.55 45.49
C GLU A 632 -3.75 50.49 45.09
N LEU A 633 -3.09 51.65 44.97
CA LEU A 633 -1.65 51.74 44.70
C LEU A 633 -0.81 51.06 45.77
N ILE A 634 -1.17 51.23 47.05
CA ILE A 634 -0.48 50.58 48.16
C ILE A 634 -0.62 49.05 48.06
N LEU A 635 -1.81 48.54 47.76
CA LEU A 635 -2.04 47.10 47.60
C LEU A 635 -1.32 46.53 46.38
N VAL A 636 -1.37 47.20 45.23
CA VAL A 636 -0.59 46.78 44.04
C VAL A 636 0.90 46.76 44.37
N PHE A 637 1.42 47.76 45.08
CA PHE A 637 2.83 47.79 45.48
C PHE A 637 3.20 46.58 46.35
N VAL A 638 2.36 46.24 47.34
CA VAL A 638 2.56 45.06 48.19
C VAL A 638 2.54 43.78 47.36
N MET A 639 1.62 43.66 46.39
CA MET A 639 1.55 42.49 45.52
C MET A 639 2.77 42.36 44.60
N VAL A 640 3.19 43.45 43.94
CA VAL A 640 4.38 43.46 43.08
C VAL A 640 5.62 43.12 43.91
N PHE A 641 5.75 43.69 45.11
CA PHE A 641 6.83 43.36 46.03
C PHE A 641 6.83 41.87 46.38
N ALA A 642 5.70 41.30 46.77
CA ALA A 642 5.58 39.89 47.11
C ALA A 642 5.91 38.97 45.92
N ALA A 643 5.41 39.27 44.72
CA ALA A 643 5.64 38.50 43.50
C ALA A 643 7.11 38.53 43.05
N VAL A 644 7.76 39.71 43.08
CA VAL A 644 9.18 39.84 42.73
C VAL A 644 10.06 39.16 43.76
N TRP A 645 9.77 39.34 45.05
CA TRP A 645 10.58 38.74 46.12
C TRP A 645 10.45 37.22 46.18
N MET A 646 9.32 36.66 45.70
CA MET A 646 9.11 35.21 45.60
C MET A 646 10.14 34.54 44.68
N ILE A 647 10.59 35.20 43.61
CA ILE A 647 11.61 34.68 42.67
C ILE A 647 12.96 34.48 43.39
N PHE A 648 13.25 35.29 44.40
CA PHE A 648 14.48 35.25 45.18
C PHE A 648 14.35 34.45 46.49
N ALA A 649 13.19 33.85 46.75
CA ALA A 649 12.94 33.08 47.96
C ALA A 649 13.83 31.82 48.00
N LYS A 650 14.68 31.73 49.03
CA LYS A 650 15.60 30.60 49.21
C LYS A 650 14.95 29.36 49.86
N GLY A 651 13.77 29.51 50.47
CA GLY A 651 13.06 28.43 51.17
C GLY A 651 11.59 28.36 50.76
N ARG A 652 11.01 27.15 50.76
CA ARG A 652 9.60 26.90 50.40
C ARG A 652 8.63 27.64 51.29
N VAL A 653 8.93 27.70 52.59
CA VAL A 653 8.11 28.42 53.57
C VAL A 653 8.05 29.90 53.23
N THR A 654 9.19 30.52 52.89
CA THR A 654 9.23 31.93 52.47
C THR A 654 8.45 32.16 51.18
N ALA A 655 8.61 31.30 50.17
CA ALA A 655 7.84 31.39 48.93
C ALA A 655 6.33 31.25 49.17
N MET A 656 5.93 30.32 50.05
CA MET A 656 4.53 30.11 50.39
C MET A 656 3.93 31.28 51.17
N LEU A 657 4.66 31.85 52.13
CA LEU A 657 4.20 33.04 52.86
C LEU A 657 4.02 34.23 51.91
N LEU A 658 4.94 34.43 50.95
CA LEU A 658 4.81 35.46 49.92
C LEU A 658 3.62 35.19 48.98
N ASN A 659 3.32 33.93 48.67
CA ASN A 659 2.12 33.56 47.92
C ASN A 659 0.84 33.87 48.73
N GLY A 660 0.86 33.56 50.03
CA GLY A 660 -0.20 33.94 50.96
C GLY A 660 -0.46 35.44 50.96
N VAL A 661 0.60 36.27 51.01
CA VAL A 661 0.47 37.73 50.90
C VAL A 661 -0.25 38.13 49.62
N LEU A 662 0.08 37.52 48.47
CA LEU A 662 -0.65 37.77 47.21
C LEU A 662 -2.14 37.41 47.33
N GLY A 663 -2.47 36.23 47.86
CA GLY A 663 -3.85 35.79 48.01
C GLY A 663 -4.68 36.65 48.97
N TYR A 664 -4.10 37.06 50.10
CA TYR A 664 -4.74 38.00 51.03
C TYR A 664 -4.90 39.39 50.41
N SER A 665 -3.91 39.88 49.66
CA SER A 665 -4.04 41.14 48.91
C SER A 665 -5.16 41.10 47.87
N ILE A 666 -5.35 39.98 47.17
CA ILE A 666 -6.49 39.79 46.25
C ILE A 666 -7.83 39.84 47.01
N ALA A 667 -7.92 39.23 48.20
CA ALA A 667 -9.12 39.33 49.02
C ALA A 667 -9.44 40.77 49.44
N PHE A 668 -8.42 41.59 49.77
CA PHE A 668 -8.61 43.01 50.04
C PHE A 668 -9.11 43.78 48.80
N PHE A 669 -8.63 43.44 47.60
CA PHE A 669 -9.19 43.97 46.36
C PHE A 669 -10.67 43.64 46.21
N PHE A 670 -11.11 42.42 46.52
CA PHE A 670 -12.52 42.08 46.49
C PHE A 670 -13.36 42.89 47.49
N VAL A 671 -12.83 43.22 48.68
CA VAL A 671 -13.52 44.11 49.63
C VAL A 671 -13.66 45.52 49.06
N ILE A 672 -12.57 46.06 48.50
CA ILE A 672 -12.54 47.40 47.88
C ILE A 672 -13.52 47.48 46.71
N PHE A 673 -13.51 46.49 45.83
CA PHE A 673 -14.40 46.39 44.67
C PHE A 673 -15.80 45.86 45.02
N ARG A 674 -16.18 45.88 46.30
CA ARG A 674 -17.54 45.59 46.79
C ARG A 674 -18.04 44.19 46.43
N ALA A 675 -17.15 43.20 46.43
CA ALA A 675 -17.43 41.78 46.23
C ALA A 675 -17.23 40.98 47.54
N PRO A 676 -18.13 41.11 48.53
CA PRO A 676 -17.94 40.55 49.87
C PRO A 676 -17.90 39.01 49.89
N ASP A 677 -18.69 38.34 49.06
CA ASP A 677 -18.72 36.86 48.99
C ASP A 677 -17.40 36.29 48.41
N LEU A 678 -16.83 36.96 47.40
CA LEU A 678 -15.52 36.60 46.85
C LEU A 678 -14.40 36.86 47.87
N ALA A 679 -14.48 37.96 48.62
CA ALA A 679 -13.52 38.24 49.69
C ALA A 679 -13.55 37.16 50.78
N LEU A 680 -14.74 36.78 51.26
CA LEU A 680 -14.90 35.75 52.30
C LEU A 680 -14.33 34.41 51.83
N THR A 681 -14.70 33.97 50.63
CA THR A 681 -14.25 32.69 50.07
C THR A 681 -12.75 32.69 49.81
N GLN A 682 -12.19 33.76 49.23
CA GLN A 682 -10.75 33.88 49.00
C GLN A 682 -9.94 33.84 50.31
N LEU A 683 -10.39 34.53 51.36
CA LEU A 683 -9.72 34.49 52.68
C LEU A 683 -9.68 33.08 53.26
N VAL A 684 -10.80 32.34 53.18
CA VAL A 684 -10.89 30.96 53.70
C VAL A 684 -10.02 30.03 52.86
N VAL A 685 -10.13 30.08 51.53
CA VAL A 685 -9.36 29.22 50.62
C VAL A 685 -7.87 29.48 50.74
N GLU A 686 -7.42 30.74 50.81
CA GLU A 686 -6.01 31.07 50.96
C GLU A 686 -5.46 30.57 52.31
N SER A 687 -6.24 30.71 53.38
CA SER A 687 -5.85 30.23 54.71
C SER A 687 -5.71 28.69 54.74
N VAL A 688 -6.68 27.97 54.15
CA VAL A 688 -6.67 26.51 54.10
C VAL A 688 -5.55 25.99 53.20
N THR A 689 -5.37 26.57 52.01
CA THR A 689 -4.30 26.16 51.09
C THR A 689 -2.92 26.44 51.67
N THR A 690 -2.70 27.61 52.29
CA THR A 690 -1.47 27.94 53.02
C THR A 690 -1.16 26.92 54.11
N ALA A 691 -2.16 26.57 54.93
CA ALA A 691 -1.99 25.55 55.97
C ALA A 691 -1.64 24.17 55.37
N LEU A 692 -2.31 23.75 54.30
CA LEU A 692 -2.07 22.47 53.62
C LEU A 692 -0.68 22.41 52.96
N PHE A 693 -0.25 23.48 52.29
CA PHE A 693 1.08 23.56 51.68
C PHE A 693 2.19 23.55 52.73
N LEU A 694 2.05 24.31 53.83
CA LEU A 694 3.00 24.28 54.93
C LEU A 694 3.09 22.89 55.58
N LEU A 695 1.95 22.21 55.74
CA LEU A 695 1.91 20.82 56.21
C LEU A 695 2.63 19.88 55.23
N CYS A 696 2.38 20.02 53.92
CA CYS A 696 3.02 19.21 52.89
C CYS A 696 4.55 19.42 52.85
N PHE A 697 5.00 20.68 52.93
CA PHE A 697 6.43 21.01 52.88
C PHE A 697 7.23 20.45 54.06
N LYS A 698 6.60 20.23 55.22
CA LYS A 698 7.23 19.53 56.35
C LYS A 698 7.72 18.12 55.98
N TYR A 699 7.05 17.46 55.02
CA TYR A 699 7.35 16.10 54.61
C TYR A 699 8.22 16.00 53.35
N LEU A 700 8.60 17.13 52.74
CA LEU A 700 9.43 17.16 51.55
C LEU A 700 10.86 17.61 51.89
N PRO A 701 11.90 17.05 51.24
CA PRO A 701 13.29 17.48 51.46
C PRO A 701 13.48 18.93 51.04
N ASP A 702 14.37 19.68 51.69
CA ASP A 702 14.63 21.09 51.36
C ASP A 702 14.92 21.31 49.86
N LEU A 703 14.59 22.50 49.34
CA LEU A 703 14.89 22.85 47.94
C LEU A 703 16.40 22.75 47.71
N MET A 704 16.83 21.76 46.93
CA MET A 704 18.21 21.72 46.46
C MET A 704 18.42 22.88 45.48
N PRO A 705 19.48 23.68 45.61
CA PRO A 705 19.79 24.72 44.65
C PRO A 705 20.20 24.05 43.34
N GLU A 706 19.29 23.99 42.37
CA GLU A 706 19.68 23.77 40.99
C GLU A 706 20.48 25.00 40.53
N ALA A 707 21.69 24.79 40.02
CA ALA A 707 22.49 25.83 39.39
C ALA A 707 22.38 25.71 37.86
N PRO A 708 21.24 26.08 37.24
CA PRO A 708 21.10 26.01 35.80
C PRO A 708 22.12 26.94 35.14
N ARG A 709 22.61 26.56 33.96
CA ARG A 709 23.45 27.45 33.14
C ARG A 709 22.74 28.79 32.94
N LYS A 710 23.46 29.92 33.10
CA LYS A 710 22.92 31.28 32.94
C LYS A 710 22.05 31.46 31.70
N ARG A 711 22.43 30.85 30.57
CA ARG A 711 21.66 30.88 29.31
C ARG A 711 20.24 30.32 29.44
N VAL A 712 20.06 29.22 30.18
CA VAL A 712 18.75 28.57 30.40
C VAL A 712 17.87 29.43 31.30
N GLN A 713 18.47 30.06 32.31
CA GLN A 713 17.77 30.97 33.20
C GLN A 713 17.27 32.21 32.44
N TRP A 714 18.12 32.79 31.58
CA TRP A 714 17.75 33.91 30.72
C TRP A 714 16.64 33.55 29.74
N SER A 715 16.65 32.37 29.11
CA SER A 715 15.56 31.97 28.23
C SER A 715 14.23 31.81 28.97
N LYS A 716 14.25 31.24 30.18
CA LYS A 716 13.04 31.12 31.01
C LYS A 716 12.50 32.49 31.40
N ALA A 717 13.38 33.40 31.83
CA ALA A 717 13.01 34.77 32.18
C ALA A 717 12.39 35.52 31.00
N MET A 718 12.99 35.42 29.80
CA MET A 718 12.42 36.03 28.59
C MET A 718 11.03 35.47 28.29
N ILE A 719 10.86 34.14 28.29
CA ILE A 719 9.55 33.51 28.06
C ILE A 719 8.53 34.00 29.09
N SER A 720 8.86 34.02 30.37
CA SER A 720 7.95 34.50 31.42
C SER A 720 7.56 35.97 31.23
N ILE A 721 8.50 36.84 30.85
CA ILE A 721 8.23 38.26 30.55
C ILE A 721 7.31 38.38 29.34
N PHE A 722 7.57 37.66 28.26
CA PHE A 722 6.71 37.69 27.07
C PHE A 722 5.31 37.15 27.35
N VAL A 723 5.19 36.06 28.13
CA VAL A 723 3.89 35.53 28.56
C VAL A 723 3.15 36.58 29.39
N GLY A 724 3.81 37.16 30.39
CA GLY A 724 3.23 38.22 31.22
C GLY A 724 2.75 39.41 30.37
N ALA A 725 3.61 39.93 29.51
CA ALA A 725 3.28 41.03 28.60
C ALA A 725 2.10 40.68 27.66
N THR A 726 2.08 39.46 27.13
CA THR A 726 0.99 38.98 26.27
C THR A 726 -0.33 38.91 27.04
N VAL A 727 -0.34 38.38 28.26
CA VAL A 727 -1.54 38.31 29.10
C VAL A 727 -2.01 39.71 29.52
N THR A 728 -1.09 40.60 29.89
CA THR A 728 -1.43 42.00 30.19
C THR A 728 -2.04 42.70 28.98
N MET A 729 -1.47 42.49 27.80
CA MET A 729 -1.96 43.05 26.55
C MET A 729 -3.37 42.53 26.21
N VAL A 730 -3.63 41.24 26.38
CA VAL A 730 -4.97 40.67 26.25
C VAL A 730 -5.93 41.32 27.24
N GLY A 731 -5.53 41.45 28.51
CA GLY A 731 -6.34 42.10 29.54
C GLY A 731 -6.71 43.52 29.16
N LEU A 732 -5.74 44.34 28.77
CA LEU A 732 -5.96 45.72 28.32
C LEU A 732 -6.84 45.78 27.06
N ALA A 733 -6.67 44.87 26.11
CA ALA A 733 -7.48 44.83 24.91
C ALA A 733 -8.96 44.47 25.19
N VAL A 734 -9.22 43.60 26.18
CA VAL A 734 -10.58 43.16 26.53
C VAL A 734 -11.34 44.21 27.34
N VAL A 735 -10.68 44.93 28.25
CA VAL A 735 -11.32 45.93 29.13
C VAL A 735 -12.07 47.01 28.34
N HIS A 736 -11.62 47.33 27.13
CA HIS A 736 -12.23 48.37 26.29
C HIS A 736 -13.14 47.83 25.18
N TYR A 737 -13.51 46.55 25.23
CA TYR A 737 -14.37 45.91 24.25
C TYR A 737 -15.85 45.96 24.67
N GLU A 738 -16.50 47.12 24.52
CA GLU A 738 -17.94 47.31 24.80
C GLU A 738 -18.79 47.19 23.52
N GLN A 739 -18.89 45.99 22.95
CA GLN A 739 -19.76 45.77 21.78
C GLN A 739 -21.23 45.48 22.15
N PHE A 740 -21.50 45.04 23.38
CA PHE A 740 -22.82 44.57 23.81
C PHE A 740 -23.16 45.07 25.21
N GLU A 741 -24.46 45.30 25.46
CA GLU A 741 -24.95 45.64 26.79
C GLU A 741 -24.71 44.47 27.77
N PRO A 742 -24.23 44.75 29.01
CA PRO A 742 -24.04 43.72 30.02
C PRO A 742 -25.36 43.05 30.42
N VAL A 743 -25.32 41.74 30.65
CA VAL A 743 -26.47 40.97 31.18
C VAL A 743 -26.77 41.22 32.67
N SER A 744 -25.99 42.09 33.33
CA SER A 744 -26.15 42.40 34.76
C SER A 744 -27.49 43.06 35.08
N SER A 745 -28.09 43.78 34.13
CA SER A 745 -29.39 44.43 34.30
C SER A 745 -30.52 43.45 34.63
N TYR A 746 -30.50 42.25 34.02
CA TYR A 746 -31.47 41.18 34.29
C TYR A 746 -31.43 40.68 35.73
N PHE A 747 -30.26 40.69 36.37
CA PHE A 747 -30.09 40.18 37.73
C PHE A 747 -30.46 41.20 38.82
N ASN A 748 -30.80 42.45 38.47
CA ASN A 748 -31.29 43.43 39.44
C ASN A 748 -32.62 43.00 40.08
N ASP A 749 -33.45 42.27 39.33
CA ASP A 749 -34.76 41.76 39.79
C ASP A 749 -34.65 40.40 40.50
N ALA A 750 -33.45 40.00 40.95
CA ALA A 750 -33.19 38.72 41.61
C ALA A 750 -34.10 38.43 42.81
N TYR A 751 -34.50 39.46 43.56
CA TYR A 751 -35.42 39.29 44.68
C TYR A 751 -36.85 38.94 44.22
N GLU A 752 -37.33 39.54 43.12
CA GLU A 752 -38.67 39.26 42.59
C GLU A 752 -38.72 37.90 41.89
N LEU A 753 -37.66 37.55 41.15
CA LEU A 753 -37.60 36.34 40.33
C LEU A 753 -37.24 35.07 41.13
N ALA A 754 -36.37 35.19 42.14
CA ALA A 754 -35.80 34.04 42.85
C ALA A 754 -35.83 34.18 44.39
N GLY A 755 -36.39 35.28 44.92
CA GLY A 755 -36.59 35.46 46.37
C GLY A 755 -35.33 35.75 47.20
N GLY A 756 -34.20 36.04 46.55
CA GLY A 756 -32.92 36.29 47.23
C GLY A 756 -32.46 37.74 47.16
N SER A 757 -32.05 38.32 48.28
CA SER A 757 -31.51 39.68 48.36
C SER A 757 -30.01 39.75 48.04
N ASN A 758 -29.29 38.64 48.16
CA ASN A 758 -27.89 38.53 47.74
C ASN A 758 -27.82 38.04 46.28
N ILE A 759 -27.61 38.98 45.36
CA ILE A 759 -27.59 38.72 43.91
C ILE A 759 -26.54 37.66 43.53
N VAL A 760 -25.34 37.69 44.12
CA VAL A 760 -24.27 36.72 43.78
C VAL A 760 -24.68 35.30 44.20
N ASN A 761 -25.18 35.15 45.42
CA ASN A 761 -25.65 33.87 45.91
C ASN A 761 -26.90 33.38 45.14
N THR A 762 -27.79 34.29 44.74
CA THR A 762 -28.95 33.94 43.90
C THR A 762 -28.52 33.51 42.50
N ILE A 763 -27.48 34.12 41.93
CA ILE A 763 -26.91 33.66 40.66
C ILE A 763 -26.34 32.24 40.81
N LEU A 764 -25.51 31.99 41.82
CA LEU A 764 -24.90 30.68 42.04
C LEU A 764 -25.90 29.60 42.50
N GLY A 765 -26.95 29.98 43.21
CA GLY A 765 -27.91 29.06 43.82
C GLY A 765 -29.16 28.80 42.99
N ASP A 766 -29.54 29.71 42.09
CA ASP A 766 -30.78 29.62 41.31
C ASP A 766 -30.52 29.82 39.81
N PHE A 767 -30.18 31.05 39.37
CA PHE A 767 -30.07 31.37 37.93
C PHE A 767 -29.01 30.53 37.19
N ARG A 768 -27.88 30.22 37.84
CA ARG A 768 -26.77 29.41 37.33
C ARG A 768 -26.40 28.27 38.29
N ALA A 769 -27.40 27.75 39.01
CA ALA A 769 -27.24 26.64 39.96
C ALA A 769 -26.54 25.40 39.38
N PHE A 770 -26.67 25.19 38.07
CA PHE A 770 -26.07 24.07 37.38
C PHE A 770 -24.52 24.12 37.41
N ASP A 771 -23.92 25.31 37.27
CA ASP A 771 -22.47 25.49 37.32
C ASP A 771 -21.94 25.15 38.73
N THR A 772 -22.60 25.67 39.76
CA THR A 772 -22.25 25.40 41.17
C THR A 772 -22.42 23.93 41.55
N MET A 773 -23.45 23.24 41.04
CA MET A 773 -23.59 21.79 41.23
C MET A 773 -22.36 21.04 40.68
N LEU A 774 -21.85 21.41 39.50
CA LEU A 774 -20.68 20.78 38.91
C LEU A 774 -19.39 21.10 39.67
N GLU A 775 -19.24 22.32 40.18
CA GLU A 775 -18.11 22.68 41.05
C GLU A 775 -18.07 21.83 42.33
N VAL A 776 -19.23 21.58 42.96
CA VAL A 776 -19.33 20.69 44.12
C VAL A 776 -18.90 19.26 43.76
N VAL A 777 -19.26 18.78 42.57
CA VAL A 777 -18.81 17.48 42.06
C VAL A 777 -17.29 17.46 41.86
N VAL A 778 -16.68 18.53 41.35
CA VAL A 778 -15.21 18.64 41.22
C VAL A 778 -14.53 18.54 42.58
N LEU A 779 -15.04 19.25 43.59
CA LEU A 779 -14.52 19.17 44.96
C LEU A 779 -14.66 17.76 45.56
N LEU A 780 -15.80 17.10 45.32
CA LEU A 780 -16.01 15.71 45.73
C LEU A 780 -14.99 14.77 45.07
N ILE A 781 -14.76 14.91 43.77
CA ILE A 781 -13.78 14.10 43.03
C ILE A 781 -12.37 14.37 43.53
N ALA A 782 -11.99 15.63 43.73
CA ALA A 782 -10.69 15.99 44.29
C ALA A 782 -10.49 15.37 45.69
N GLY A 783 -11.50 15.47 46.56
CA GLY A 783 -11.50 14.85 47.88
C GLY A 783 -11.37 13.33 47.84
N LEU A 784 -12.15 12.66 46.98
CA LEU A 784 -12.05 11.22 46.74
C LEU A 784 -10.68 10.82 46.16
N GLY A 785 -10.12 11.62 45.26
CA GLY A 785 -8.79 11.42 44.69
C GLY A 785 -7.70 11.47 45.75
N VAL A 786 -7.72 12.49 46.63
CA VAL A 786 -6.81 12.60 47.77
C VAL A 786 -6.98 11.40 48.73
N TYR A 787 -8.21 11.02 49.06
CA TYR A 787 -8.49 9.84 49.88
C TYR A 787 -7.93 8.55 49.25
N THR A 788 -8.15 8.38 47.96
CA THR A 788 -7.71 7.21 47.20
C THR A 788 -6.19 7.13 47.17
N LEU A 789 -5.50 8.21 46.82
CA LEU A 789 -4.03 8.28 46.79
C LEU A 789 -3.39 8.05 48.16
N THR A 790 -4.06 8.47 49.24
CA THR A 790 -3.55 8.27 50.62
C THR A 790 -3.80 6.87 51.15
N LYS A 791 -4.85 6.17 50.68
CA LYS A 791 -5.23 4.84 51.17
C LYS A 791 -4.70 3.68 50.33
N LEU A 792 -4.59 3.85 49.01
CA LEU A 792 -3.98 2.85 48.13
C LEU A 792 -2.46 2.90 48.29
N LYS A 793 -1.91 1.97 49.08
CA LYS A 793 -0.48 1.69 49.08
C LYS A 793 -0.14 0.78 47.90
N PRO A 794 0.90 1.06 47.10
CA PRO A 794 1.32 0.18 46.03
C PRO A 794 1.70 -1.20 46.59
N ARG A 795 1.35 -2.26 45.86
CA ARG A 795 1.73 -3.63 46.21
C ARG A 795 3.25 -3.75 46.10
N LYS A 796 3.88 -4.41 47.07
CA LYS A 796 5.33 -4.49 47.28
C LYS A 796 6.16 -5.01 46.08
N GLU A 797 5.52 -5.52 45.03
CA GLU A 797 6.18 -6.07 43.83
C GLU A 797 6.46 -5.01 42.74
N GLU A 798 5.93 -3.78 42.84
CA GLU A 798 6.16 -2.71 41.86
C GLU A 798 7.22 -1.68 42.30
N ALA A 799 7.81 -1.84 43.50
CA ALA A 799 8.79 -0.89 44.04
C ALA A 799 10.20 -0.99 43.42
N ASP A 800 10.48 -2.02 42.62
CA ASP A 800 11.81 -2.23 42.01
C ASP A 800 12.04 -1.48 40.69
N TYR A 801 11.06 -0.72 40.18
CA TYR A 801 11.18 -0.01 38.89
C TYR A 801 11.32 1.53 39.00
N GLU A 802 11.29 2.10 40.20
CA GLU A 802 11.55 3.53 40.41
C GLU A 802 12.71 3.73 41.39
N ASN A 803 13.94 3.58 40.89
CA ASN A 803 15.13 4.31 41.32
C ASN A 803 16.05 4.55 40.13
#